data_AF-A0AA90UDH4-F1
#
_entry.id   AF-A0AA90UDH4-F1
#
_cell.length_a   1.000
_cell.length_b   1.000
_cell.length_c   1.000
_cell.angle_alpha   90.00
_cell.angle_beta   90.00
_cell.angle_gamma   90.00
#
_symmetry.space_group_name_H-M   'P 1'
#
loop_
_entity.id
_entity.type
_entity.pdbx_description
1 polymer ?
#
loop_
_entity_poly.entity_id
_entity_poly.type
_entity_poly.pdbx_seq_one_letter_code
_entity_poly.pdbx_strand_id
1 'polypeptide(L)'
;MRINMKKILSLLLTLLVLSSCSDSLNEDGGSAPSDGSRLEDGGITLTITLPDFSKVELTRAGDTGLKSLNVVAYDDKGVFLSNQSVSDYELVSGTDNTYKVKVPVTAKATKIHLVANAGDLSDTQCQSGLDKAAISGTINTENPVCWGMISVSDLMKENPEISLLRQFAKVNVKYEKTTSSDFKDDKKFELESFQLYEAADKGTIAPKDFNYNAAAVNVPADAGTANSGWQTGETPFYETAAGQAYLIVKGIYNRVESFYKVSFLTDNDMTKPMALLRNHAYTVTIKHVNTYGWPTVDGAIADPYPENRMMVDVKDDNPLVNDMIACKDYHLGVSDQVSGAWDDENIIATVVTTIKNGETPTFSTSDGWIKKDVTTIKKTGTVPDTDGPNSIIGTKYQISIAVEKNEYSEEPRTGKVIVKSGDLTRTITVTQKGKDFKRYDRLVKLVTSSNVGTSEEYDDYFNKFLPGTKGISPKDMQNDIVRNDGLHFGVGTNEFSYLIPKKTGDVVTYGANSNLFKVEEDGANWKVTLGSAADNYDIWIGDFTITYQQSGHNIDITYPVYHCGIFHKIDATDNQQPPYDEDDKQQDPVRGRFYYGVVKVQGTGGKTYIMLDRNLGASSDRCYAPGTKALKDNKGAIGGYFYIAKEKQNQTNAGNIINNLPQGFTIPENSVFQDIIDGGNLKAKTRYTLSGEAYNSVEITTDNSELPVIYLPATGYVEGEAFRNVTHVSLWTRTLLAGSQGFSPTSTEYGFWYRYLDVYGKICTMSNLRFVSGSAGKNTGTYRAMPLRLVHVL
;
A
#
# COMPACT_ATOMS: atom_id res chain seq x y z
N MET A 1 21.72 -55.16 -11.76
CA MET A 1 22.56 -54.03 -12.18
C MET A 1 22.19 -53.63 -13.60
N ARG A 2 21.92 -52.33 -13.85
CA ARG A 2 21.57 -51.61 -15.10
C ARG A 2 20.20 -51.95 -15.73
N ILE A 3 19.16 -51.10 -15.57
CA ILE A 3 18.80 -49.82 -16.24
C ILE A 3 18.43 -49.99 -17.73
N ASN A 4 17.19 -49.61 -18.09
CA ASN A 4 16.88 -49.08 -19.43
C ASN A 4 15.66 -48.13 -19.46
N MET A 5 15.84 -47.03 -20.19
CA MET A 5 14.92 -45.92 -20.46
C MET A 5 13.76 -46.29 -21.40
N LYS A 6 12.58 -45.68 -21.19
CA LYS A 6 11.55 -45.46 -22.24
C LYS A 6 10.80 -44.16 -21.96
N LYS A 7 10.80 -43.24 -22.93
CA LYS A 7 9.73 -42.28 -23.22
C LYS A 7 10.11 -41.55 -24.51
N ILE A 8 9.32 -41.75 -25.58
CA ILE A 8 9.00 -40.80 -26.65
C ILE A 8 7.93 -41.46 -27.52
N LEU A 9 6.95 -40.62 -27.90
CA LEU A 9 6.01 -40.72 -29.02
C LEU A 9 4.59 -41.29 -28.80
N SER A 10 3.66 -40.46 -29.26
CA SER A 10 2.30 -40.74 -29.74
C SER A 10 1.16 -40.57 -28.72
N LEU A 11 0.51 -39.41 -28.77
CA LEU A 11 -0.95 -39.31 -28.56
C LEU A 11 -1.48 -38.06 -29.28
N LEU A 12 -2.08 -38.28 -30.44
CA LEU A 12 -2.90 -37.31 -31.17
C LEU A 12 -3.96 -38.12 -31.94
N LEU A 13 -5.21 -38.18 -31.46
CA LEU A 13 -6.45 -38.20 -32.26
C LEU A 13 -7.73 -38.39 -31.40
N THR A 14 -8.56 -37.33 -31.42
CA THR A 14 -10.04 -37.30 -31.55
C THR A 14 -10.96 -38.05 -30.56
N LEU A 15 -11.70 -37.24 -29.79
CA LEU A 15 -13.05 -37.51 -29.28
C LEU A 15 -14.08 -37.60 -30.42
N LEU A 16 -15.08 -38.49 -30.26
CA LEU A 16 -16.53 -38.24 -30.40
C LEU A 16 -17.25 -39.58 -30.07
N VAL A 17 -18.23 -39.58 -29.15
CA VAL A 17 -19.65 -40.03 -29.30
C VAL A 17 -20.28 -40.13 -27.89
N LEU A 18 -21.48 -39.55 -27.76
CA LEU A 18 -22.62 -39.88 -26.87
C LEU A 18 -23.04 -38.80 -25.86
N SER A 19 -24.04 -38.02 -26.28
CA SER A 19 -25.05 -37.43 -25.42
C SER A 19 -26.26 -38.36 -25.31
N SER A 20 -26.71 -38.71 -24.10
CA SER A 20 -28.12 -39.01 -23.81
C SER A 20 -28.42 -38.93 -22.31
N CYS A 21 -29.24 -37.93 -21.95
CA CYS A 21 -30.29 -37.86 -20.92
C CYS A 21 -30.11 -38.37 -19.46
N SER A 22 -30.42 -37.42 -18.57
CA SER A 22 -31.32 -37.47 -17.39
C SER A 22 -30.89 -38.11 -16.05
N ASP A 23 -31.02 -37.27 -15.02
CA ASP A 23 -31.34 -37.50 -13.59
C ASP A 23 -30.51 -38.51 -12.77
N SER A 24 -29.75 -37.99 -11.81
CA SER A 24 -29.89 -38.30 -10.37
C SER A 24 -28.87 -37.53 -9.52
N LEU A 25 -29.30 -37.16 -8.31
CA LEU A 25 -28.51 -36.55 -7.25
C LEU A 25 -27.52 -37.56 -6.64
N ASN A 26 -26.36 -37.02 -6.22
CA ASN A 26 -25.38 -37.53 -5.27
C ASN A 26 -24.73 -38.91 -5.55
N GLU A 27 -23.45 -38.91 -5.90
CA GLU A 27 -22.34 -39.34 -5.04
C GLU A 27 -21.02 -39.36 -5.85
N ASP A 28 -19.94 -39.04 -5.14
CA ASP A 28 -18.52 -39.23 -5.48
C ASP A 28 -17.83 -38.43 -6.60
N GLY A 29 -16.64 -37.93 -6.23
CA GLY A 29 -15.63 -37.36 -7.11
C GLY A 29 -15.07 -36.04 -6.53
N GLY A 30 -14.01 -36.02 -5.71
CA GLY A 30 -12.84 -36.86 -5.88
C GLY A 30 -12.23 -36.60 -7.26
N SER A 31 -11.83 -35.38 -7.55
CA SER A 31 -10.92 -35.08 -8.66
C SER A 31 -10.10 -33.86 -8.28
N ALA A 32 -8.79 -34.07 -8.28
CA ALA A 32 -7.77 -33.03 -8.21
C ALA A 32 -8.13 -31.86 -9.13
N PRO A 33 -7.72 -30.62 -8.81
CA PRO A 33 -7.65 -29.60 -9.85
C PRO A 33 -6.66 -30.13 -10.89
N SER A 34 -7.18 -30.54 -12.03
CA SER A 34 -6.39 -30.63 -13.24
C SER A 34 -5.93 -29.21 -13.55
N ASP A 35 -4.64 -28.96 -13.36
CA ASP A 35 -3.95 -27.85 -14.01
C ASP A 35 -4.19 -27.99 -15.52
N GLY A 36 -5.14 -27.21 -16.05
CA GLY A 36 -5.47 -27.24 -17.47
C GLY A 36 -6.73 -26.47 -17.91
N SER A 37 -7.68 -26.16 -17.03
CA SER A 37 -8.98 -25.58 -17.46
C SER A 37 -9.08 -24.06 -17.46
N ARG A 38 -7.97 -23.32 -17.59
CA ARG A 38 -8.01 -21.86 -17.80
C ARG A 38 -8.26 -21.44 -19.27
N LEU A 39 -8.53 -22.38 -20.18
CA LEU A 39 -8.54 -22.14 -21.62
C LEU A 39 -9.83 -22.56 -22.35
N GLU A 40 -10.97 -22.66 -21.66
CA GLU A 40 -12.25 -22.76 -22.38
C GLU A 40 -13.00 -21.44 -22.28
N ASP A 41 -13.19 -20.83 -23.46
CA ASP A 41 -13.78 -19.52 -23.81
C ASP A 41 -12.95 -18.23 -23.65
N GLY A 42 -11.82 -18.17 -24.36
CA GLY A 42 -11.60 -17.01 -25.26
C GLY A 42 -10.51 -15.99 -24.91
N GLY A 43 -9.73 -16.17 -23.85
CA GLY A 43 -8.59 -15.29 -23.52
C GLY A 43 -8.47 -14.96 -22.03
N ILE A 44 -7.36 -14.38 -21.62
CA ILE A 44 -7.11 -13.99 -20.22
C ILE A 44 -7.54 -12.54 -20.02
N THR A 45 -8.31 -12.26 -18.97
CA THR A 45 -8.68 -10.86 -18.65
C THR A 45 -7.47 -10.12 -18.09
N LEU A 46 -7.06 -9.06 -18.78
CA LEU A 46 -5.94 -8.18 -18.44
C LEU A 46 -6.46 -6.76 -18.19
N THR A 47 -6.02 -6.15 -17.10
CA THR A 47 -6.28 -4.73 -16.85
C THR A 47 -5.19 -3.90 -17.52
N ILE A 48 -5.55 -3.08 -18.51
CA ILE A 48 -4.61 -2.17 -19.16
C ILE A 48 -4.89 -0.74 -18.72
N THR A 49 -3.84 0.02 -18.44
CA THR A 49 -3.94 1.45 -18.13
C THR A 49 -3.26 2.25 -19.22
N LEU A 50 -4.01 3.11 -19.90
CA LEU A 50 -3.42 4.14 -20.74
C LEU A 50 -2.97 5.29 -19.83
N PRO A 51 -1.77 5.84 -20.06
CA PRO A 51 -1.18 6.80 -19.15
C PRO A 51 -1.98 8.12 -19.12
N ASP A 52 -2.27 8.65 -17.92
CA ASP A 52 -3.09 9.86 -17.68
C ASP A 52 -2.36 11.12 -18.16
N PHE A 53 -3.06 11.93 -18.94
CA PHE A 53 -2.53 13.12 -19.63
C PHE A 53 -3.05 14.44 -19.06
N SER A 54 -4.00 14.41 -18.10
CA SER A 54 -4.71 15.58 -17.61
C SER A 54 -4.05 16.29 -16.42
N LYS A 55 -3.03 15.69 -15.79
CA LYS A 55 -2.35 16.27 -14.63
C LYS A 55 -1.18 17.17 -15.03
N VAL A 56 -1.47 18.44 -15.31
CA VAL A 56 -0.99 19.61 -14.53
C VAL A 56 -2.01 20.74 -14.73
N GLU A 57 -2.46 21.34 -13.64
CA GLU A 57 -3.44 22.44 -13.53
C GLU A 57 -3.70 23.30 -14.81
N LEU A 58 -5.00 23.40 -15.15
CA LEU A 58 -5.70 24.37 -16.04
C LEU A 58 -6.00 23.98 -17.51
N THR A 59 -7.26 23.55 -17.70
CA THR A 59 -8.23 23.86 -18.79
C THR A 59 -8.16 23.22 -20.20
N ARG A 60 -9.04 22.20 -20.34
CA ARG A 60 -10.17 22.02 -21.29
C ARG A 60 -9.99 21.12 -22.55
N ALA A 61 -10.79 20.03 -22.53
CA ALA A 61 -11.24 19.11 -23.60
C ALA A 61 -10.14 18.37 -24.39
N GLY A 62 -10.01 17.05 -24.37
CA GLY A 62 -10.80 15.98 -23.80
C GLY A 62 -10.32 14.68 -24.46
N ASP A 63 -9.39 13.97 -23.83
CA ASP A 63 -8.85 12.74 -24.39
C ASP A 63 -9.91 11.65 -24.33
N THR A 64 -10.30 11.15 -25.49
CA THR A 64 -11.17 9.97 -25.56
C THR A 64 -10.27 8.75 -25.43
N GLY A 65 -10.41 7.95 -24.38
CA GLY A 65 -9.54 6.78 -24.19
C GLY A 65 -9.66 5.70 -25.26
N LEU A 66 -9.16 4.49 -24.99
CA LEU A 66 -8.95 3.37 -25.92
C LEU A 66 -9.98 3.24 -27.07
N LYS A 67 -9.53 3.41 -28.32
CA LYS A 67 -10.35 3.30 -29.56
C LYS A 67 -10.09 2.04 -30.37
N SER A 68 -8.89 1.48 -30.27
CA SER A 68 -8.54 0.20 -30.87
C SER A 68 -7.44 -0.47 -30.07
N LEU A 69 -7.37 -1.80 -30.13
CA LEU A 69 -6.34 -2.57 -29.46
C LEU A 69 -5.93 -3.76 -30.32
N ASN A 70 -4.63 -3.90 -30.57
CA ASN A 70 -4.03 -5.08 -31.18
C ASN A 70 -3.24 -5.87 -30.14
N VAL A 71 -3.41 -7.19 -30.17
CA VAL A 71 -2.69 -8.16 -29.35
C VAL A 71 -1.74 -8.94 -30.26
N VAL A 72 -0.44 -8.73 -30.07
CA VAL A 72 0.63 -9.30 -30.89
C VAL A 72 1.42 -10.33 -30.07
N ALA A 73 1.52 -11.56 -30.57
CA ALA A 73 2.17 -12.66 -29.86
C ALA A 73 3.51 -13.03 -30.51
N TYR A 74 4.55 -13.21 -29.67
CA TYR A 74 5.86 -13.72 -30.08
C TYR A 74 6.25 -14.95 -29.24
N ASP A 75 7.06 -15.84 -29.82
CA ASP A 75 7.70 -16.95 -29.09
C ASP A 75 8.95 -16.52 -28.30
N ASP A 76 9.59 -17.47 -27.62
CA ASP A 76 10.81 -17.24 -26.81
C ASP A 76 12.03 -16.77 -27.63
N LYS A 77 12.00 -16.94 -28.95
CA LYS A 77 13.04 -16.50 -29.88
C LYS A 77 12.69 -15.20 -30.59
N GLY A 78 11.57 -14.57 -30.22
CA GLY A 78 11.09 -13.34 -30.83
C GLY A 78 10.48 -13.56 -32.23
N VAL A 79 10.08 -14.78 -32.58
CA VAL A 79 9.38 -15.05 -33.84
C VAL A 79 7.92 -14.66 -33.70
N PHE A 80 7.42 -13.88 -34.66
CA PHE A 80 6.03 -13.44 -34.74
C PHE A 80 5.09 -14.64 -34.93
N LEU A 81 4.03 -14.72 -34.13
CA LEU A 81 3.04 -15.80 -34.16
C LEU A 81 1.67 -15.34 -34.64
N SER A 82 1.19 -14.19 -34.15
CA SER A 82 -0.13 -13.66 -34.49
C SER A 82 -0.26 -12.18 -34.13
N ASN A 83 -1.14 -11.47 -34.82
CA ASN A 83 -1.61 -10.14 -34.48
C ASN A 83 -3.14 -10.13 -34.59
N GLN A 84 -3.81 -9.84 -33.49
CA GLN A 84 -5.27 -9.94 -33.37
C GLN A 84 -5.85 -8.62 -32.88
N SER A 85 -6.84 -8.09 -33.60
CA SER A 85 -7.60 -6.93 -33.13
C SER A 85 -8.61 -7.36 -32.06
N VAL A 86 -8.67 -6.62 -30.96
CA VAL A 86 -9.59 -6.85 -29.83
C VAL A 86 -10.51 -5.65 -29.70
N SER A 87 -11.81 -5.89 -29.91
CA SER A 87 -12.86 -4.88 -29.76
C SER A 87 -13.60 -4.95 -28.41
N ASP A 88 -13.49 -6.08 -27.70
CA ASP A 88 -14.15 -6.31 -26.41
C ASP A 88 -13.26 -5.85 -25.26
N TYR A 89 -13.38 -4.56 -24.92
CA TYR A 89 -12.74 -3.94 -23.77
C TYR A 89 -13.72 -3.02 -23.04
N GLU A 90 -13.65 -3.02 -21.71
CA GLU A 90 -14.58 -2.29 -20.85
C GLU A 90 -13.82 -1.27 -19.99
N LEU A 91 -14.26 -0.01 -20.01
CA LEU A 91 -13.73 1.02 -19.11
C LEU A 91 -14.07 0.66 -17.66
N VAL A 92 -13.08 0.70 -16.78
CA VAL A 92 -13.27 0.46 -15.34
C VAL A 92 -13.98 1.65 -14.70
N SER A 93 -15.09 1.41 -14.01
CA SER A 93 -15.90 2.46 -13.38
C SER A 93 -15.11 3.26 -12.34
N GLY A 94 -15.27 4.59 -12.36
CA GLY A 94 -14.60 5.50 -11.41
C GLY A 94 -13.10 5.73 -11.71
N THR A 95 -12.61 5.31 -12.88
CA THR A 95 -11.25 5.59 -13.36
C THR A 95 -11.29 6.32 -14.69
N ASP A 96 -10.28 7.15 -14.94
CA ASP A 96 -10.00 7.69 -16.27
C ASP A 96 -8.94 6.78 -16.93
N ASN A 97 -9.17 6.34 -18.18
CA ASN A 97 -8.19 5.61 -19.02
C ASN A 97 -7.75 4.18 -18.60
N THR A 98 -8.48 3.49 -17.71
CA THR A 98 -8.21 2.09 -17.35
C THR A 98 -9.27 1.14 -17.92
N TYR A 99 -8.84 0.05 -18.55
CA TYR A 99 -9.71 -0.88 -19.29
C TYR A 99 -9.45 -2.33 -18.89
N LYS A 100 -10.52 -3.13 -18.83
CA LYS A 100 -10.42 -4.59 -18.79
C LYS A 100 -10.54 -5.14 -20.20
N VAL A 101 -9.59 -5.98 -20.59
CA VAL A 101 -9.48 -6.54 -21.95
C VAL A 101 -9.36 -8.05 -21.86
N LYS A 102 -10.08 -8.78 -22.71
CA LYS A 102 -9.81 -10.21 -22.91
C LYS A 102 -8.68 -10.39 -23.94
N VAL A 103 -7.54 -10.88 -23.47
CA VAL A 103 -6.35 -11.07 -24.29
C VAL A 103 -6.32 -12.49 -24.86
N PRO A 104 -6.39 -12.68 -26.19
CA PRO A 104 -6.25 -13.98 -26.80
C PRO A 104 -4.84 -14.54 -26.57
N VAL A 105 -4.75 -15.79 -26.16
CA VAL A 105 -3.47 -16.48 -25.94
C VAL A 105 -3.21 -17.45 -27.09
N THR A 106 -2.14 -17.18 -27.85
CA THR A 106 -1.71 -18.03 -28.95
C THR A 106 -0.77 -19.13 -28.46
N ALA A 107 -0.95 -20.36 -28.94
CA ALA A 107 -0.06 -21.47 -28.60
C ALA A 107 1.40 -21.14 -28.93
N LYS A 108 2.34 -21.52 -28.05
CA LYS A 108 3.79 -21.21 -28.13
C LYS A 108 4.18 -19.74 -27.89
N ALA A 109 3.22 -18.85 -27.64
CA ALA A 109 3.55 -17.50 -27.23
C ALA A 109 4.23 -17.52 -25.86
N THR A 110 5.26 -16.70 -25.69
CA THR A 110 5.89 -16.42 -24.39
C THR A 110 5.82 -14.94 -24.02
N LYS A 111 5.65 -14.07 -25.02
CA LYS A 111 5.45 -12.62 -24.85
C LYS A 111 4.22 -12.16 -25.62
N ILE A 112 3.39 -11.37 -24.96
CA ILE A 112 2.22 -10.71 -25.53
C ILE A 112 2.45 -9.21 -25.51
N HIS A 113 2.31 -8.58 -26.66
CA HIS A 113 2.40 -7.14 -26.83
C HIS A 113 1.02 -6.57 -27.09
N LEU A 114 0.76 -5.40 -26.53
CA LEU A 114 -0.46 -4.65 -26.67
C LEU A 114 -0.14 -3.37 -27.40
N VAL A 115 -0.88 -3.08 -28.47
CA VAL A 115 -0.75 -1.85 -29.24
C VAL A 115 -2.11 -1.17 -29.29
N ALA A 116 -2.27 -0.11 -28.50
CA ALA A 116 -3.48 0.69 -28.47
C ALA A 116 -3.46 1.76 -29.56
N ASN A 117 -4.61 2.06 -30.14
CA ASN A 117 -4.87 3.18 -31.06
C ASN A 117 -4.00 3.24 -32.33
N ALA A 118 -3.34 2.14 -32.72
CA ALA A 118 -2.53 2.09 -33.95
C ALA A 118 -3.35 2.00 -35.24
N GLY A 119 -4.68 1.99 -35.16
CA GLY A 119 -5.55 1.72 -36.32
C GLY A 119 -5.30 0.30 -36.85
N ASP A 120 -5.04 0.18 -38.16
CA ASP A 120 -4.76 -1.09 -38.84
C ASP A 120 -3.27 -1.47 -38.72
N LEU A 121 -2.88 -2.08 -37.60
CA LEU A 121 -1.55 -2.67 -37.45
C LEU A 121 -1.45 -3.95 -38.30
N SER A 122 -0.55 -3.97 -39.29
CA SER A 122 -0.39 -5.11 -40.20
C SER A 122 0.58 -6.18 -39.67
N ASP A 123 0.37 -7.44 -40.09
CA ASP A 123 1.27 -8.55 -39.77
C ASP A 123 2.70 -8.31 -40.26
N THR A 124 2.86 -7.67 -41.43
CA THR A 124 4.16 -7.30 -41.98
C THR A 124 4.94 -6.38 -41.04
N GLN A 125 4.28 -5.41 -40.41
CA GLN A 125 4.90 -4.53 -39.41
C GLN A 125 5.27 -5.29 -38.13
N CYS A 126 4.51 -6.33 -37.76
CA CYS A 126 4.79 -7.12 -36.57
C CYS A 126 5.94 -8.12 -36.78
N GLN A 127 6.13 -8.65 -38.00
CA GLN A 127 7.11 -9.70 -38.30
C GLN A 127 8.57 -9.33 -38.00
N SER A 128 8.95 -8.06 -38.15
CA SER A 128 10.32 -7.59 -37.90
C SER A 128 10.60 -7.24 -36.43
N GLY A 129 9.54 -7.16 -35.61
CA GLY A 129 9.55 -6.69 -34.21
C GLY A 129 8.95 -5.28 -34.08
N LEU A 130 8.10 -5.06 -33.07
CA LEU A 130 7.46 -3.77 -32.83
C LEU A 130 8.44 -2.64 -32.46
N ASP A 131 9.64 -3.00 -31.99
CA ASP A 131 10.76 -2.10 -31.74
C ASP A 131 11.45 -1.64 -33.04
N LYS A 132 11.09 -2.22 -34.19
CA LYS A 132 11.56 -1.83 -35.53
C LYS A 132 10.43 -1.36 -36.44
N ALA A 133 9.18 -1.55 -36.02
CA ALA A 133 8.01 -1.08 -36.74
C ALA A 133 7.95 0.45 -36.69
N ALA A 134 8.32 1.09 -37.81
CA ALA A 134 8.32 2.54 -37.92
C ALA A 134 6.90 3.11 -37.95
N ILE A 135 6.74 4.27 -37.32
CA ILE A 135 5.52 5.09 -37.38
C ILE A 135 5.88 6.52 -37.77
N SER A 136 5.01 7.14 -38.57
CA SER A 136 5.25 8.44 -39.19
C SER A 136 3.92 9.19 -39.38
N GLY A 137 3.99 10.49 -39.65
CA GLY A 137 2.82 11.34 -39.84
C GLY A 137 2.42 12.10 -38.58
N THR A 138 1.28 12.78 -38.65
CA THR A 138 0.79 13.64 -37.56
C THR A 138 0.50 12.82 -36.30
N ILE A 139 1.14 13.19 -35.20
CA ILE A 139 0.92 12.55 -33.90
C ILE A 139 -0.49 12.90 -33.41
N ASN A 140 -1.31 11.87 -33.18
CA ASN A 140 -2.62 12.03 -32.56
C ASN A 140 -2.46 12.14 -31.04
N THR A 141 -2.71 13.32 -30.48
CA THR A 141 -2.62 13.56 -29.03
C THR A 141 -3.88 13.14 -28.27
N GLU A 142 -5.03 13.08 -28.95
CA GLU A 142 -6.31 12.67 -28.34
C GLU A 142 -6.41 11.16 -28.15
N ASN A 143 -5.90 10.40 -29.14
CA ASN A 143 -5.93 8.94 -29.17
C ASN A 143 -4.54 8.41 -29.55
N PRO A 144 -3.55 8.56 -28.65
CA PRO A 144 -2.16 8.28 -28.95
C PRO A 144 -1.90 6.79 -29.08
N VAL A 145 -1.02 6.41 -29.99
CA VAL A 145 -0.52 5.03 -30.06
C VAL A 145 0.27 4.73 -28.79
N CYS A 146 -0.13 3.67 -28.09
CA CYS A 146 0.52 3.23 -26.88
C CYS A 146 0.89 1.75 -26.98
N TRP A 147 1.99 1.37 -26.34
CA TRP A 147 2.53 0.02 -26.38
C TRP A 147 2.82 -0.54 -24.98
N GLY A 148 2.57 -1.82 -24.78
CA GLY A 148 3.00 -2.55 -23.59
C GLY A 148 3.37 -3.99 -23.92
N MET A 149 4.16 -4.63 -23.07
CA MET A 149 4.55 -6.04 -23.20
C MET A 149 4.40 -6.75 -21.86
N ILE A 150 3.73 -7.89 -21.88
CA ILE A 150 3.57 -8.78 -20.73
C ILE A 150 4.01 -10.19 -21.13
N SER A 151 4.75 -10.87 -20.26
CA SER A 151 5.06 -12.29 -20.49
C SER A 151 3.80 -13.14 -20.32
N VAL A 152 3.71 -14.29 -21.00
CA VAL A 152 2.57 -15.20 -20.79
C VAL A 152 2.51 -15.67 -19.34
N SER A 153 3.65 -15.87 -18.68
CA SER A 153 3.72 -16.20 -17.26
C SER A 153 3.14 -15.09 -16.37
N ASP A 154 3.41 -13.82 -16.68
CA ASP A 154 2.86 -12.67 -15.96
C ASP A 154 1.38 -12.47 -16.27
N LEU A 155 0.97 -12.69 -17.51
CA LEU A 155 -0.43 -12.69 -17.93
C LEU A 155 -1.24 -13.78 -17.19
N MET A 156 -0.61 -14.91 -16.86
CA MET A 156 -1.23 -15.98 -16.08
C MET A 156 -1.26 -15.71 -14.56
N LYS A 157 -0.67 -14.61 -14.06
CA LYS A 157 -0.77 -14.25 -12.64
C LYS A 157 -2.19 -13.81 -12.30
N GLU A 158 -2.48 -13.75 -11.01
CA GLU A 158 -3.75 -13.25 -10.51
C GLU A 158 -3.87 -11.73 -10.74
N ASN A 159 -4.96 -11.29 -11.38
CA ASN A 159 -5.23 -9.92 -11.81
C ASN A 159 -4.05 -9.30 -12.58
N PRO A 160 -3.71 -9.86 -13.76
CA PRO A 160 -2.61 -9.31 -14.53
C PRO A 160 -2.98 -7.87 -14.91
N GLU A 161 -2.03 -6.97 -14.75
CA GLU A 161 -2.19 -5.57 -15.07
C GLU A 161 -0.94 -5.03 -15.76
N ILE A 162 -1.12 -4.04 -16.63
CA ILE A 162 -0.02 -3.39 -17.33
C ILE A 162 -0.38 -1.95 -17.69
N SER A 163 0.55 -1.03 -17.44
CA SER A 163 0.49 0.32 -18.01
C SER A 163 1.08 0.31 -19.42
N LEU A 164 0.50 1.07 -20.35
CA LEU A 164 1.09 1.23 -21.68
C LEU A 164 1.98 2.48 -21.75
N LEU A 165 3.03 2.43 -22.57
CA LEU A 165 3.87 3.56 -22.93
C LEU A 165 3.35 4.27 -24.15
N ARG A 166 3.26 5.60 -24.09
CA ARG A 166 3.04 6.44 -25.26
C ARG A 166 4.25 6.36 -26.19
N GLN A 167 4.02 6.45 -27.48
CA GLN A 167 5.10 6.44 -28.46
C GLN A 167 5.83 7.78 -28.67
N PHE A 168 5.32 8.87 -28.07
CA PHE A 168 5.84 10.22 -28.29
C PHE A 168 6.15 10.92 -26.97
N ALA A 169 6.96 11.97 -27.06
CA ALA A 169 7.19 12.94 -25.99
C ALA A 169 6.42 14.24 -26.27
N LYS A 170 6.19 15.05 -25.26
CA LYS A 170 5.66 16.42 -25.45
C LYS A 170 6.53 17.45 -24.79
N VAL A 171 6.56 18.64 -25.37
CA VAL A 171 7.22 19.81 -24.80
C VAL A 171 6.22 20.96 -24.64
N ASN A 172 6.36 21.72 -23.57
CA ASN A 172 5.65 22.98 -23.39
C ASN A 172 6.63 24.05 -22.90
N VAL A 173 6.39 25.31 -23.28
CA VAL A 173 7.18 26.45 -22.83
C VAL A 173 6.29 27.37 -22.01
N LYS A 174 6.71 27.66 -20.77
CA LYS A 174 6.00 28.57 -19.85
C LYS A 174 6.91 29.72 -19.48
N TYR A 175 6.32 30.90 -19.22
CA TYR A 175 7.03 32.03 -18.66
C TYR A 175 6.55 32.29 -17.23
N GLU A 176 7.43 32.05 -16.27
CA GLU A 176 7.19 32.29 -14.84
C GLU A 176 8.17 33.35 -14.36
N LYS A 177 7.72 34.61 -14.37
CA LYS A 177 8.56 35.71 -13.93
C LYS A 177 8.94 35.51 -12.46
N THR A 178 10.21 35.25 -12.21
CA THR A 178 10.77 35.18 -10.86
C THR A 178 11.53 36.48 -10.62
N THR A 179 11.16 37.26 -9.59
CA THR A 179 11.90 38.47 -9.20
C THR A 179 13.24 38.07 -8.60
N SER A 180 14.34 38.43 -9.27
CA SER A 180 15.72 38.19 -8.81
C SER A 180 16.42 39.52 -8.51
N SER A 181 17.19 39.57 -7.43
CA SER A 181 18.03 40.71 -7.04
C SER A 181 19.30 40.87 -7.89
N ASP A 182 19.61 39.89 -8.74
CA ASP A 182 20.89 39.81 -9.47
C ASP A 182 20.87 40.56 -10.81
N PHE A 183 19.68 41.00 -11.26
CA PHE A 183 19.48 41.64 -12.56
C PHE A 183 18.92 43.05 -12.39
N LYS A 184 19.65 44.05 -12.88
CA LYS A 184 19.37 45.48 -12.62
C LYS A 184 18.32 46.13 -13.53
N ASP A 185 17.86 45.43 -14.57
CA ASP A 185 16.92 45.96 -15.57
C ASP A 185 15.80 44.95 -15.83
N ASP A 186 14.75 45.03 -15.02
CA ASP A 186 13.60 44.12 -15.05
C ASP A 186 12.60 44.53 -16.16
N LYS A 187 13.08 44.62 -17.41
CA LYS A 187 12.26 45.02 -18.57
C LYS A 187 11.23 43.96 -18.90
N LYS A 188 10.07 44.38 -19.43
CA LYS A 188 8.94 43.49 -19.71
C LYS A 188 9.28 42.52 -20.85
N PHE A 189 9.20 41.22 -20.57
CA PHE A 189 9.20 40.14 -21.56
C PHE A 189 7.80 39.52 -21.62
N GLU A 190 7.32 39.24 -22.83
CA GLU A 190 6.07 38.52 -23.10
C GLU A 190 6.39 37.34 -24.03
N LEU A 191 6.11 36.11 -23.55
CA LEU A 191 6.21 34.90 -24.37
C LEU A 191 5.06 34.91 -25.39
N GLU A 192 5.38 34.85 -26.68
CA GLU A 192 4.37 34.77 -27.74
C GLU A 192 4.14 33.33 -28.19
N SER A 193 5.22 32.62 -28.52
CA SER A 193 5.17 31.27 -29.06
C SER A 193 6.55 30.62 -29.02
N PHE A 194 6.62 29.33 -29.34
CA PHE A 194 7.88 28.62 -29.54
C PHE A 194 7.78 27.65 -30.72
N GLN A 195 8.91 27.19 -31.23
CA GLN A 195 8.96 26.15 -32.25
C GLN A 195 10.06 25.15 -31.90
N LEU A 196 9.73 23.86 -31.95
CA LEU A 196 10.67 22.76 -31.84
C LEU A 196 11.29 22.49 -33.21
N TYR A 197 12.62 22.44 -33.25
CA TYR A 197 13.42 22.19 -34.44
C TYR A 197 14.14 20.86 -34.34
N GLU A 198 14.32 20.22 -35.50
CA GLU A 198 15.16 19.04 -35.70
C GLU A 198 14.76 17.79 -34.90
N ALA A 199 13.52 17.72 -34.40
CA ALA A 199 12.99 16.49 -33.81
C ALA A 199 12.88 15.37 -34.87
N ALA A 200 12.94 14.11 -34.47
CA ALA A 200 12.77 13.00 -35.42
C ALA A 200 11.36 13.06 -36.08
N ASP A 201 11.30 12.82 -37.39
CA ASP A 201 10.04 12.81 -38.15
C ASP A 201 9.30 11.45 -38.11
N LYS A 202 9.98 10.42 -37.59
CA LYS A 202 9.49 9.05 -37.39
C LYS A 202 9.91 8.52 -36.03
N GLY A 203 9.10 7.62 -35.48
CA GLY A 203 9.42 6.84 -34.30
C GLY A 203 9.20 5.34 -34.53
N THR A 204 9.24 4.56 -33.47
CA THR A 204 8.87 3.13 -33.48
C THR A 204 7.72 2.85 -32.51
N ILE A 205 6.93 1.82 -32.78
CA ILE A 205 5.79 1.44 -31.92
C ILE A 205 6.26 1.08 -30.50
N ALA A 206 7.36 0.34 -30.36
CA ALA A 206 7.91 -0.09 -29.08
C ALA A 206 9.32 0.49 -28.81
N PRO A 207 9.71 0.66 -27.54
CA PRO A 207 11.07 1.06 -27.19
C PRO A 207 12.08 -0.02 -27.60
N LYS A 208 13.35 0.39 -27.66
CA LYS A 208 14.46 -0.49 -28.06
C LYS A 208 14.50 -1.73 -27.17
N ASP A 209 14.66 -2.90 -27.79
CA ASP A 209 14.71 -4.21 -27.12
C ASP A 209 13.48 -4.50 -26.21
N PHE A 210 12.37 -3.81 -26.46
CA PHE A 210 11.15 -3.87 -25.64
C PHE A 210 11.35 -3.48 -24.17
N ASN A 211 12.39 -2.67 -23.87
CA ASN A 211 12.68 -2.23 -22.51
C ASN A 211 11.82 -1.01 -22.14
N TYR A 212 10.96 -1.18 -21.15
CA TYR A 212 10.05 -0.13 -20.66
C TYR A 212 10.79 1.11 -20.12
N ASN A 213 12.00 0.91 -19.59
CA ASN A 213 12.85 1.96 -19.02
C ASN A 213 14.07 2.25 -19.92
N ALA A 214 13.91 2.12 -21.23
CA ALA A 214 15.00 2.37 -22.17
C ALA A 214 15.49 3.83 -22.04
N ALA A 215 16.75 3.99 -21.61
CA ALA A 215 17.40 5.30 -21.55
C ALA A 215 17.94 5.76 -22.92
N ALA A 216 17.90 4.89 -23.93
CA ALA A 216 18.33 5.18 -25.29
C ALA A 216 17.13 5.33 -26.21
N VAL A 217 17.18 6.34 -27.08
CA VAL A 217 16.16 6.58 -28.10
C VAL A 217 16.08 5.41 -29.07
N ASN A 218 14.87 5.11 -29.55
CA ASN A 218 14.63 4.14 -30.60
C ASN A 218 14.02 4.82 -31.82
N VAL A 219 14.89 5.23 -32.74
CA VAL A 219 14.52 5.97 -33.96
C VAL A 219 14.80 5.08 -35.18
N PRO A 220 13.87 4.99 -36.16
CA PRO A 220 14.12 4.26 -37.41
C PRO A 220 15.37 4.78 -38.13
N ALA A 221 16.11 3.87 -38.77
CA ALA A 221 17.36 4.23 -39.47
C ALA A 221 17.13 5.18 -40.66
N ASP A 222 15.92 5.22 -41.20
CA ASP A 222 15.47 6.09 -42.29
C ASP A 222 14.66 7.31 -41.81
N ALA A 223 14.73 7.64 -40.52
CA ALA A 223 14.13 8.86 -39.97
C ALA A 223 14.93 10.10 -40.40
N GLY A 224 14.21 11.11 -40.84
CA GLY A 224 14.71 12.46 -41.02
C GLY A 224 14.37 13.34 -39.81
N THR A 225 14.35 14.65 -40.04
CA THR A 225 14.05 15.66 -39.03
C THR A 225 12.81 16.47 -39.42
N ALA A 226 12.00 16.84 -38.44
CA ALA A 226 10.82 17.68 -38.59
C ALA A 226 10.86 18.86 -37.62
N ASN A 227 10.18 19.95 -38.02
CA ASN A 227 9.96 21.12 -37.17
C ASN A 227 8.46 21.22 -36.84
N SER A 228 8.12 21.63 -35.62
CA SER A 228 6.71 21.65 -35.16
C SER A 228 5.86 22.78 -35.72
N GLY A 229 6.47 23.77 -36.40
CA GLY A 229 5.87 25.10 -36.58
C GLY A 229 5.72 25.86 -35.25
N TRP A 230 5.21 27.09 -35.31
CA TRP A 230 5.00 27.94 -34.13
C TRP A 230 3.80 27.47 -33.29
N GLN A 231 4.05 27.23 -32.01
CA GLN A 231 3.11 26.68 -31.04
C GLN A 231 3.01 27.58 -29.80
N THR A 232 1.86 27.55 -29.15
CA THR A 232 1.58 28.30 -27.89
C THR A 232 1.24 27.38 -26.73
N GLY A 233 1.20 26.07 -26.96
CA GLY A 233 0.85 25.05 -25.98
C GLY A 233 1.61 23.75 -26.22
N GLU A 234 1.16 22.67 -25.60
CA GLU A 234 1.84 21.37 -25.64
C GLU A 234 2.07 20.89 -27.08
N THR A 235 3.31 20.54 -27.38
CA THR A 235 3.76 20.15 -28.71
C THR A 235 4.31 18.72 -28.68
N PRO A 236 3.67 17.75 -29.34
CA PRO A 236 4.14 16.37 -29.38
C PRO A 236 5.25 16.16 -30.43
N PHE A 237 6.16 15.22 -30.18
CA PHE A 237 7.23 14.84 -31.10
C PHE A 237 7.77 13.42 -30.79
N TYR A 238 8.42 12.78 -31.76
CA TYR A 238 9.00 11.44 -31.58
C TYR A 238 10.33 11.47 -30.80
N GLU A 239 10.76 10.31 -30.31
CA GLU A 239 12.07 10.17 -29.65
C GLU A 239 13.18 10.80 -30.48
N THR A 240 14.05 11.55 -29.82
CA THR A 240 15.06 12.35 -30.52
C THR A 240 16.39 12.25 -29.81
N ALA A 241 17.45 11.96 -30.58
CA ALA A 241 18.78 11.76 -30.04
C ALA A 241 19.29 13.00 -29.29
N ALA A 242 20.17 12.75 -28.32
CA ALA A 242 20.79 13.80 -27.54
C ALA A 242 21.50 14.83 -28.45
N GLY A 243 21.06 16.08 -28.36
CA GLY A 243 21.70 17.23 -29.02
C GLY A 243 21.20 17.48 -30.43
N GLN A 244 20.23 16.70 -30.89
CA GLN A 244 19.61 16.86 -32.20
C GLN A 244 18.55 17.97 -32.18
N ALA A 245 17.57 17.91 -31.27
CA ALA A 245 16.51 18.92 -31.21
C ALA A 245 16.84 20.12 -30.32
N TYR A 246 16.24 21.26 -30.66
CA TYR A 246 16.27 22.50 -29.87
C TYR A 246 14.99 23.30 -30.09
N LEU A 247 14.73 24.26 -29.21
CA LEU A 247 13.62 25.20 -29.31
C LEU A 247 14.11 26.55 -29.81
N ILE A 248 13.26 27.23 -30.58
CA ILE A 248 13.33 28.68 -30.77
C ILE A 248 12.13 29.29 -30.07
N VAL A 249 12.38 30.10 -29.05
CA VAL A 249 11.37 30.84 -28.31
C VAL A 249 11.20 32.22 -28.94
N LYS A 250 9.97 32.59 -29.26
CA LYS A 250 9.57 33.91 -29.74
C LYS A 250 8.92 34.70 -28.61
N GLY A 251 9.39 35.93 -28.40
CA GLY A 251 8.75 36.83 -27.46
C GLY A 251 9.04 38.29 -27.73
N ILE A 252 8.29 39.16 -27.06
CA ILE A 252 8.49 40.61 -27.09
C ILE A 252 9.32 41.00 -25.87
N TYR A 253 10.57 41.40 -26.08
CA TYR A 253 11.39 42.03 -25.04
C TYR A 253 11.39 43.54 -25.25
N ASN A 254 10.88 44.30 -24.28
CA ASN A 254 10.85 45.76 -24.32
C ASN A 254 10.26 46.32 -25.63
N ARG A 255 9.10 45.79 -26.05
CA ARG A 255 8.36 46.15 -27.28
C ARG A 255 9.06 45.82 -28.61
N VAL A 256 10.12 45.01 -28.58
CA VAL A 256 10.81 44.52 -29.78
C VAL A 256 10.70 43.01 -29.83
N GLU A 257 10.32 42.49 -31.00
CA GLU A 257 10.29 41.05 -31.27
C GLU A 257 11.72 40.47 -31.18
N SER A 258 11.85 39.30 -30.55
CA SER A 258 13.14 38.65 -30.32
C SER A 258 13.02 37.13 -30.30
N PHE A 259 14.05 36.47 -30.80
CA PHE A 259 14.14 35.01 -30.91
C PHE A 259 15.30 34.46 -30.07
N TYR A 260 15.06 33.38 -29.31
CA TYR A 260 16.02 32.80 -28.38
C TYR A 260 16.13 31.28 -28.63
N LYS A 261 17.35 30.77 -28.83
CA LYS A 261 17.60 29.34 -29.01
C LYS A 261 17.80 28.66 -27.65
N VAL A 262 17.05 27.59 -27.41
CA VAL A 262 17.08 26.83 -26.15
C VAL A 262 17.39 25.37 -26.46
N SER A 263 18.41 24.83 -25.82
CA SER A 263 18.80 23.42 -25.95
C SER A 263 18.23 22.58 -24.81
N PHE A 264 17.98 21.30 -25.08
CA PHE A 264 17.62 20.31 -24.07
C PHE A 264 18.89 19.69 -23.49
N LEU A 265 19.21 20.04 -22.24
CA LEU A 265 20.44 19.65 -21.55
C LEU A 265 20.09 18.79 -20.33
N THR A 266 21.00 17.92 -19.91
CA THR A 266 20.75 17.05 -18.74
C THR A 266 20.91 17.80 -17.43
N ASP A 267 19.99 17.59 -16.48
CA ASP A 267 20.02 18.23 -15.15
C ASP A 267 21.30 17.93 -14.33
N ASN A 268 21.97 16.82 -14.65
CA ASN A 268 23.20 16.38 -14.00
C ASN A 268 24.48 16.94 -14.66
N ASP A 269 24.36 17.47 -15.88
CA ASP A 269 25.47 18.02 -16.67
C ASP A 269 24.91 18.94 -17.78
N MET A 270 24.91 20.26 -17.52
CA MET A 270 24.40 21.30 -18.44
C MET A 270 25.30 21.54 -19.66
N THR A 271 26.30 20.68 -19.90
CA THR A 271 27.09 20.66 -21.14
C THR A 271 26.76 19.46 -22.01
N LYS A 272 26.02 18.48 -21.46
CA LYS A 272 25.59 17.29 -22.17
C LYS A 272 24.15 17.45 -22.60
N PRO A 273 23.87 17.32 -23.91
CA PRO A 273 22.50 17.33 -24.34
C PRO A 273 21.77 16.08 -23.85
N MET A 274 20.49 16.23 -23.55
CA MET A 274 19.65 15.10 -23.14
C MET A 274 18.98 14.45 -24.35
N ALA A 275 18.86 13.13 -24.31
CA ALA A 275 17.99 12.40 -25.22
C ALA A 275 16.53 12.67 -24.85
N LEU A 276 15.68 12.88 -25.84
CA LEU A 276 14.25 13.11 -25.63
C LEU A 276 13.50 11.79 -25.86
N LEU A 277 12.88 11.28 -24.80
CA LEU A 277 12.36 9.92 -24.72
C LEU A 277 10.84 9.90 -24.79
N ARG A 278 10.28 8.82 -25.34
CA ARG A 278 8.83 8.63 -25.45
C ARG A 278 8.20 8.61 -24.07
N ASN A 279 6.92 8.94 -23.97
CA ASN A 279 6.16 8.96 -22.71
C ASN A 279 6.62 10.00 -21.68
N HIS A 280 7.48 10.95 -22.07
CA HIS A 280 7.96 12.03 -21.21
C HIS A 280 7.26 13.36 -21.55
N ALA A 281 7.17 14.24 -20.55
CA ALA A 281 6.64 15.58 -20.68
C ALA A 281 7.72 16.57 -20.23
N TYR A 282 8.25 17.31 -21.18
CA TYR A 282 9.29 18.31 -20.97
C TYR A 282 8.66 19.69 -20.79
N THR A 283 8.78 20.25 -19.58
CA THR A 283 8.34 21.62 -19.30
C THR A 283 9.55 22.55 -19.30
N VAL A 284 9.63 23.44 -20.29
CA VAL A 284 10.66 24.49 -20.36
C VAL A 284 10.10 25.75 -19.73
N THR A 285 10.57 26.08 -18.54
CA THR A 285 10.14 27.27 -17.81
C THR A 285 11.16 28.39 -17.96
N ILE A 286 10.79 29.44 -18.67
CA ILE A 286 11.56 30.67 -18.77
C ILE A 286 11.45 31.39 -17.42
N LYS A 287 12.57 31.49 -16.70
CA LYS A 287 12.65 32.14 -15.39
C LYS A 287 13.08 33.60 -15.50
N HIS A 288 13.93 33.93 -16.49
CA HIS A 288 14.42 35.28 -16.70
C HIS A 288 14.88 35.55 -18.15
N VAL A 289 14.79 36.80 -18.62
CA VAL A 289 15.27 37.25 -19.94
C VAL A 289 16.09 38.52 -19.76
N ASN A 290 17.38 38.44 -20.08
CA ASN A 290 18.38 39.47 -19.78
C ASN A 290 18.34 40.64 -20.75
N THR A 291 18.16 40.39 -22.05
CA THR A 291 18.24 41.41 -23.11
C THR A 291 17.63 40.89 -24.41
N TYR A 292 17.58 41.72 -25.45
CA TYR A 292 17.11 41.37 -26.80
C TYR A 292 17.80 40.09 -27.31
N GLY A 293 16.99 39.14 -27.77
CA GLY A 293 17.44 37.95 -28.51
C GLY A 293 17.86 38.32 -29.93
N TRP A 294 17.86 37.34 -30.83
CA TRP A 294 18.12 37.57 -32.24
C TRP A 294 16.94 38.31 -32.90
N PRO A 295 17.20 39.19 -33.89
CA PRO A 295 16.14 39.91 -34.62
C PRO A 295 15.45 39.03 -35.67
N THR A 296 16.03 37.88 -36.01
CA THR A 296 15.49 36.95 -37.00
C THR A 296 15.63 35.51 -36.50
N VAL A 297 14.73 34.64 -36.96
CA VAL A 297 14.76 33.19 -36.68
C VAL A 297 16.05 32.57 -37.22
N ASP A 298 16.44 32.92 -38.45
CA ASP A 298 17.67 32.40 -39.07
C ASP A 298 18.93 32.77 -38.27
N GLY A 299 18.95 33.98 -37.68
CA GLY A 299 20.03 34.41 -36.80
C GLY A 299 20.12 33.57 -35.52
N ALA A 300 18.97 33.23 -34.93
CA ALA A 300 18.93 32.34 -33.76
C ALA A 300 19.33 30.90 -34.11
N ILE A 301 18.91 30.38 -35.27
CA ILE A 301 19.25 29.02 -35.72
C ILE A 301 20.74 28.87 -35.97
N ALA A 302 21.34 29.86 -36.64
CA ALA A 302 22.75 29.87 -37.01
C ALA A 302 23.70 29.94 -35.79
N ASP A 303 23.20 30.31 -34.61
CA ASP A 303 23.97 30.31 -33.38
C ASP A 303 24.28 28.86 -32.94
N PRO A 304 25.57 28.47 -32.83
CA PRO A 304 25.94 27.13 -32.41
C PRO A 304 25.71 26.88 -30.92
N TYR A 305 25.40 27.92 -30.11
CA TYR A 305 25.21 27.80 -28.67
C TYR A 305 23.77 28.16 -28.25
N PRO A 306 23.22 27.52 -27.20
CA PRO A 306 21.98 27.99 -26.57
C PRO A 306 22.18 29.38 -25.95
N GLU A 307 21.09 30.15 -25.92
CA GLU A 307 21.09 31.58 -25.69
C GLU A 307 21.33 31.98 -24.22
N ASN A 308 22.48 32.59 -23.91
CA ASN A 308 22.81 33.05 -22.55
C ASN A 308 22.02 34.30 -22.10
N ARG A 309 21.25 34.89 -23.01
CA ARG A 309 20.33 36.01 -22.75
C ARG A 309 18.98 35.55 -22.16
N MET A 310 18.71 34.24 -22.08
CA MET A 310 17.48 33.67 -21.52
C MET A 310 17.80 32.52 -20.55
N MET A 311 17.27 32.61 -19.33
CA MET A 311 17.40 31.55 -18.32
C MET A 311 16.16 30.67 -18.34
N VAL A 312 16.36 29.39 -18.58
CA VAL A 312 15.30 28.38 -18.61
C VAL A 312 15.60 27.24 -17.63
N ASP A 313 14.53 26.64 -17.13
CA ASP A 313 14.53 25.40 -16.37
C ASP A 313 13.82 24.35 -17.22
N VAL A 314 14.47 23.23 -17.54
CA VAL A 314 13.88 22.16 -18.36
C VAL A 314 13.60 21.00 -17.44
N LYS A 315 12.33 20.78 -17.12
CA LYS A 315 11.90 19.72 -16.22
C LYS A 315 11.28 18.57 -16.99
N ASP A 316 11.71 17.35 -16.68
CA ASP A 316 11.06 16.11 -17.10
C ASP A 316 10.09 15.64 -16.01
N ASP A 317 8.78 15.78 -16.24
CA ASP A 317 7.74 15.53 -15.24
C ASP A 317 7.42 14.02 -15.03
N ASN A 318 8.45 13.18 -14.87
CA ASN A 318 8.36 11.74 -14.59
C ASN A 318 8.78 11.42 -13.13
N PRO A 319 8.12 10.49 -12.38
CA PRO A 319 8.14 10.48 -10.91
C PRO A 319 9.38 9.85 -10.23
N LEU A 320 10.58 9.85 -10.82
CA LEU A 320 11.78 9.29 -10.18
C LEU A 320 13.08 10.09 -10.43
N VAL A 321 13.17 11.37 -9.99
CA VAL A 321 14.44 12.05 -9.63
C VAL A 321 14.17 13.18 -8.60
N ASN A 322 14.95 13.25 -7.50
CA ASN A 322 14.76 14.16 -6.35
C ASN A 322 15.73 15.38 -6.36
N ASP A 323 15.26 16.50 -6.92
CA ASP A 323 15.72 17.90 -6.80
C ASP A 323 17.23 18.26 -6.93
N MET A 324 17.64 18.70 -8.12
CA MET A 324 18.98 19.24 -8.43
C MET A 324 18.88 20.57 -9.19
N ILE A 325 19.87 21.47 -9.00
CA ILE A 325 20.08 22.66 -9.85
C ILE A 325 21.51 22.74 -10.35
N ALA A 326 21.67 23.38 -11.50
CA ALA A 326 22.96 23.68 -12.09
C ALA A 326 22.97 25.10 -12.70
N CYS A 327 24.13 25.72 -12.72
CA CYS A 327 24.43 26.91 -13.51
C CYS A 327 25.70 26.65 -14.33
N LYS A 328 26.20 27.67 -15.04
CA LYS A 328 27.43 27.59 -15.84
C LYS A 328 28.65 27.08 -15.06
N ASP A 329 28.72 27.38 -13.76
CA ASP A 329 29.93 27.18 -12.94
C ASP A 329 29.77 26.15 -11.79
N TYR A 330 28.54 25.80 -11.39
CA TYR A 330 28.24 24.96 -10.22
C TYR A 330 27.08 23.97 -10.47
N HIS A 331 27.08 22.85 -9.75
CA HIS A 331 25.95 21.93 -9.58
C HIS A 331 25.64 21.81 -8.08
N LEU A 332 24.37 21.66 -7.69
CA LEU A 332 23.95 21.46 -6.30
C LEU A 332 22.76 20.49 -6.21
N GLY A 333 22.92 19.40 -5.47
CA GLY A 333 21.86 18.46 -5.08
C GLY A 333 21.84 18.22 -3.57
N VAL A 334 20.65 18.05 -2.97
CA VAL A 334 20.45 17.91 -1.52
C VAL A 334 19.44 16.80 -1.19
N SER A 335 19.46 16.27 0.04
CA SER A 335 18.35 15.45 0.57
C SER A 335 17.08 16.30 0.70
N ASP A 336 15.94 15.80 0.24
CA ASP A 336 14.64 16.48 0.28
C ASP A 336 14.06 16.53 1.71
N GLN A 337 14.03 15.38 2.38
CA GLN A 337 13.55 15.23 3.76
C GLN A 337 14.48 14.33 4.58
N VAL A 338 14.77 14.74 5.81
CA VAL A 338 15.55 13.94 6.78
C VAL A 338 14.87 13.96 8.15
N SER A 339 15.05 12.91 8.94
CA SER A 339 14.44 12.81 10.28
C SER A 339 15.36 12.23 11.34
N GLY A 340 15.10 12.59 12.60
CA GLY A 340 15.85 12.11 13.78
C GLY A 340 14.96 11.84 15.00
N ALA A 341 15.53 11.15 15.98
CA ALA A 341 14.94 10.94 17.30
C ALA A 341 14.90 12.24 18.13
N TRP A 342 14.17 12.23 19.24
CA TRP A 342 14.00 13.41 20.09
C TRP A 342 15.30 13.81 20.80
N ASP A 343 16.16 12.84 21.09
CA ASP A 343 17.45 13.00 21.77
C ASP A 343 18.63 13.12 20.83
N ASP A 344 18.40 13.00 19.52
CA ASP A 344 19.42 13.26 18.51
C ASP A 344 19.91 14.70 18.63
N GLU A 345 21.22 14.88 18.71
CA GLU A 345 21.88 16.18 18.63
C GLU A 345 22.35 16.49 17.20
N ASN A 346 22.27 15.49 16.31
CA ASN A 346 22.74 15.54 14.93
C ASN A 346 21.84 14.71 14.00
N ILE A 347 21.36 15.31 12.91
CA ILE A 347 20.60 14.62 11.86
C ILE A 347 21.41 14.60 10.57
N ILE A 348 21.56 13.44 9.96
CA ILE A 348 22.44 13.27 8.80
C ILE A 348 21.71 13.58 7.49
N ALA A 349 22.31 14.43 6.66
CA ALA A 349 21.86 14.76 5.31
C ALA A 349 22.98 14.55 4.27
N THR A 350 22.59 14.40 3.00
CA THR A 350 23.54 14.29 1.88
C THR A 350 23.46 15.53 0.98
N VAL A 351 24.62 16.05 0.58
CA VAL A 351 24.74 17.13 -0.40
C VAL A 351 25.79 16.79 -1.43
N VAL A 352 25.54 17.13 -2.69
CA VAL A 352 26.46 16.93 -3.79
C VAL A 352 26.67 18.27 -4.49
N THR A 353 27.93 18.64 -4.74
CA THR A 353 28.23 19.87 -5.46
C THR A 353 29.57 19.86 -6.19
N THR A 354 29.69 20.66 -7.26
CA THR A 354 30.89 20.78 -8.12
C THR A 354 31.68 22.09 -7.90
N ILE A 355 31.62 22.68 -6.70
CA ILE A 355 32.36 23.89 -6.33
C ILE A 355 33.85 23.79 -6.69
N LYS A 356 34.38 24.79 -7.41
CA LYS A 356 35.79 24.91 -7.79
C LYS A 356 36.59 25.64 -6.69
N ASN A 357 37.92 25.50 -6.71
CA ASN A 357 38.87 26.31 -5.91
C ASN A 357 38.78 26.23 -4.37
N GLY A 358 38.52 25.04 -3.80
CA GLY A 358 38.65 24.83 -2.35
C GLY A 358 37.54 25.45 -1.48
N GLU A 359 36.49 25.99 -2.10
CA GLU A 359 35.28 26.43 -1.43
C GLU A 359 34.37 25.24 -1.03
N THR A 360 33.54 25.43 0.00
CA THR A 360 32.57 24.44 0.50
C THR A 360 31.15 24.98 0.43
N PRO A 361 30.11 24.12 0.31
CA PRO A 361 28.73 24.58 0.41
C PRO A 361 28.51 25.32 1.74
N THR A 362 27.69 26.36 1.68
CA THR A 362 27.28 27.17 2.83
C THR A 362 25.86 26.83 3.22
N PHE A 363 25.52 27.06 4.48
CA PHE A 363 24.23 26.66 5.03
C PHE A 363 23.62 27.78 5.85
N SER A 364 22.30 27.85 5.84
CA SER A 364 21.53 28.71 6.75
C SER A 364 20.29 27.98 7.22
N THR A 365 19.80 28.34 8.40
CA THR A 365 18.66 27.69 9.04
C THR A 365 17.56 28.72 9.27
N SER A 366 16.30 28.30 9.18
CA SER A 366 15.15 29.17 9.46
C SER A 366 14.64 29.07 10.90
N ASP A 367 15.03 28.02 11.63
CA ASP A 367 14.39 27.63 12.89
C ASP A 367 15.40 27.58 14.03
N GLY A 368 15.07 28.21 15.17
CA GLY A 368 16.01 28.43 16.28
C GLY A 368 16.52 27.17 16.98
N TRP A 369 15.82 26.04 16.85
CA TRP A 369 16.23 24.74 17.41
C TRP A 369 17.23 24.00 16.50
N ILE A 370 17.43 24.46 15.26
CA ILE A 370 18.50 24.01 14.37
C ILE A 370 19.66 24.98 14.53
N LYS A 371 20.79 24.50 15.06
CA LYS A 371 21.93 25.35 15.41
C LYS A 371 22.49 26.01 14.14
N LYS A 372 22.75 27.31 14.22
CA LYS A 372 23.15 28.16 13.08
C LYS A 372 24.47 27.72 12.42
N ASP A 373 25.36 27.11 13.20
CA ASP A 373 26.60 26.53 12.70
C ASP A 373 26.32 25.08 12.28
N VAL A 374 26.08 24.87 10.98
CA VAL A 374 25.87 23.52 10.42
C VAL A 374 27.12 22.68 10.64
N THR A 375 26.99 21.71 11.54
CA THR A 375 28.08 20.92 12.09
C THR A 375 28.73 19.97 11.07
N THR A 376 30.05 19.94 11.14
CA THR A 376 31.00 19.04 10.47
C THR A 376 30.60 18.55 9.07
N ILE A 377 31.13 19.23 8.06
CA ILE A 377 31.11 18.76 6.67
C ILE A 377 32.13 17.63 6.55
N LYS A 378 31.68 16.39 6.35
CA LYS A 378 32.57 15.29 6.00
C LYS A 378 32.50 15.05 4.50
N LYS A 379 33.61 15.30 3.80
CA LYS A 379 33.79 14.82 2.43
C LYS A 379 33.80 13.29 2.48
N THR A 380 32.80 12.66 1.88
CA THR A 380 32.63 11.19 1.91
C THR A 380 33.09 10.52 0.63
N GLY A 381 33.31 11.30 -0.43
CA GLY A 381 33.90 10.83 -1.66
C GLY A 381 33.95 11.92 -2.73
N THR A 382 34.69 11.62 -3.77
CA THR A 382 34.54 12.26 -5.08
C THR A 382 33.66 11.36 -5.92
N VAL A 383 32.75 11.95 -6.70
CA VAL A 383 32.04 11.20 -7.74
C VAL A 383 32.96 11.26 -8.96
N PRO A 384 33.61 10.14 -9.37
CA PRO A 384 34.49 10.17 -10.53
C PRO A 384 33.66 10.27 -11.80
N ASP A 385 34.14 11.08 -12.73
CA ASP A 385 33.63 11.18 -14.09
C ASP A 385 34.22 10.03 -14.92
N THR A 386 33.43 9.51 -15.85
CA THR A 386 33.93 8.61 -16.90
C THR A 386 34.78 9.40 -17.89
N ASP A 387 35.94 8.85 -18.25
CA ASP A 387 37.03 9.42 -19.07
C ASP A 387 36.58 10.33 -20.24
N GLY A 388 36.54 11.65 -20.00
CA GLY A 388 36.31 12.68 -21.01
C GLY A 388 37.26 13.88 -20.83
N PRO A 389 37.68 14.57 -21.91
CA PRO A 389 38.80 15.51 -21.88
C PRO A 389 38.59 16.82 -21.09
N ASN A 390 37.39 17.08 -20.54
CA ASN A 390 37.05 18.31 -19.77
C ASN A 390 36.30 18.04 -18.44
N SER A 391 36.56 16.89 -17.82
CA SER A 391 35.91 16.48 -16.56
C SER A 391 36.09 17.46 -15.39
N ILE A 392 35.00 17.78 -14.66
CA ILE A 392 35.04 18.47 -13.35
C ILE A 392 34.54 17.48 -12.27
N ILE A 393 35.39 17.16 -11.31
CA ILE A 393 35.09 16.20 -10.23
C ILE A 393 34.07 16.80 -9.25
N GLY A 394 32.87 16.21 -9.18
CA GLY A 394 31.87 16.53 -8.14
C GLY A 394 32.26 15.98 -6.77
N THR A 395 32.00 16.74 -5.72
CA THR A 395 32.26 16.32 -4.33
C THR A 395 30.95 15.98 -3.62
N LYS A 396 30.89 14.78 -3.04
CA LYS A 396 29.81 14.34 -2.17
C LYS A 396 30.16 14.66 -0.72
N TYR A 397 29.23 15.33 -0.05
CA TYR A 397 29.29 15.72 1.35
C TYR A 397 28.22 14.98 2.13
N GLN A 398 28.61 14.43 3.28
CA GLN A 398 27.68 14.09 4.34
C GLN A 398 27.70 15.23 5.35
N ILE A 399 26.51 15.70 5.70
CA ILE A 399 26.32 16.83 6.59
C ILE A 399 25.69 16.33 7.88
N SER A 400 26.22 16.77 9.00
CA SER A 400 25.65 16.58 10.32
C SER A 400 24.88 17.85 10.68
N ILE A 401 23.55 17.84 10.63
CA ILE A 401 22.74 19.00 11.00
C ILE A 401 22.62 19.00 12.52
N ALA A 402 23.28 19.93 13.20
CA ALA A 402 23.17 20.07 14.65
C ALA A 402 21.80 20.60 15.03
N VAL A 403 21.15 19.86 15.92
CA VAL A 403 19.83 20.19 16.43
C VAL A 403 19.87 20.22 17.96
N GLU A 404 19.02 21.02 18.56
CA GLU A 404 18.71 20.88 19.98
C GLU A 404 17.87 19.62 20.19
N LYS A 405 17.89 19.04 21.39
CA LYS A 405 16.99 17.92 21.72
C LYS A 405 15.56 18.43 21.80
N ASN A 406 14.60 17.62 21.36
CA ASN A 406 13.18 17.89 21.56
C ASN A 406 12.69 17.24 22.86
N GLU A 407 13.41 17.49 23.96
CA GLU A 407 13.26 16.76 25.23
C GLU A 407 12.12 17.25 26.12
N TYR A 408 11.46 18.34 25.74
CA TYR A 408 10.40 19.02 26.51
C TYR A 408 9.01 18.96 25.85
N SER A 409 8.82 18.16 24.79
CA SER A 409 7.56 18.06 24.04
C SER A 409 7.30 16.64 23.54
N GLU A 410 6.05 16.16 23.63
CA GLU A 410 5.60 14.91 22.95
C GLU A 410 5.42 15.12 21.44
N GLU A 411 5.19 16.36 21.02
CA GLU A 411 4.93 16.70 19.62
C GLU A 411 6.22 16.73 18.78
N PRO A 412 6.23 16.09 17.60
CA PRO A 412 7.28 16.27 16.61
C PRO A 412 7.38 17.73 16.14
N ARG A 413 8.58 18.16 15.77
CA ARG A 413 8.84 19.49 15.21
C ARG A 413 9.55 19.42 13.87
N THR A 414 9.27 20.38 13.00
CA THR A 414 9.82 20.47 11.64
C THR A 414 10.53 21.80 11.44
N GLY A 415 11.61 21.81 10.66
CA GLY A 415 12.39 23.00 10.34
C GLY A 415 13.13 22.85 9.01
N LYS A 416 13.79 23.92 8.55
CA LYS A 416 14.44 23.94 7.23
C LYS A 416 15.91 24.31 7.29
N VAL A 417 16.71 23.63 6.45
CA VAL A 417 18.12 23.95 6.19
C VAL A 417 18.27 24.33 4.73
N ILE A 418 18.72 25.55 4.50
CA ILE A 418 19.00 26.10 3.17
C ILE A 418 20.47 25.87 2.86
N VAL A 419 20.75 25.13 1.79
CA VAL A 419 22.08 24.81 1.28
C VAL A 419 22.38 25.72 0.10
N LYS A 420 23.57 26.32 0.08
CA LYS A 420 24.05 27.17 -1.00
C LYS A 420 25.42 26.72 -1.52
N SER A 421 25.58 26.70 -2.83
CA SER A 421 26.83 26.38 -3.53
C SER A 421 27.02 27.36 -4.67
N GLY A 422 27.99 28.27 -4.56
CA GLY A 422 28.12 29.37 -5.52
C GLY A 422 26.87 30.26 -5.50
N ASP A 423 26.19 30.36 -6.63
CA ASP A 423 24.90 31.05 -6.83
C ASP A 423 23.66 30.15 -6.60
N LEU A 424 23.86 28.83 -6.53
CA LEU A 424 22.78 27.84 -6.39
C LEU A 424 22.30 27.72 -4.94
N THR A 425 20.98 27.63 -4.74
CA THR A 425 20.35 27.42 -3.41
C THR A 425 19.27 26.34 -3.42
N ARG A 426 19.24 25.48 -2.40
CA ARG A 426 18.25 24.40 -2.18
C ARG A 426 17.86 24.24 -0.71
N THR A 427 16.72 23.60 -0.44
CA THR A 427 16.17 23.47 0.93
C THR A 427 15.99 22.01 1.32
N ILE A 428 16.47 21.64 2.51
CA ILE A 428 16.25 20.35 3.17
C ILE A 428 15.17 20.53 4.24
N THR A 429 14.16 19.67 4.26
CA THR A 429 13.17 19.61 5.36
C THR A 429 13.67 18.65 6.45
N VAL A 430 13.73 19.11 7.70
CA VAL A 430 14.22 18.34 8.86
C VAL A 430 13.08 18.12 9.84
N THR A 431 12.80 16.86 10.20
CA THR A 431 11.78 16.49 11.19
C THR A 431 12.41 15.81 12.40
N GLN A 432 12.16 16.30 13.60
CA GLN A 432 12.63 15.70 14.85
C GLN A 432 11.43 15.22 15.68
N LYS A 433 11.46 13.96 16.13
CA LYS A 433 10.40 13.38 16.97
C LYS A 433 10.30 14.09 18.33
N GLY A 434 9.13 14.02 18.97
CA GLY A 434 8.97 14.39 20.39
C GLY A 434 9.40 13.27 21.33
N LYS A 435 9.65 13.63 22.58
CA LYS A 435 10.03 12.70 23.65
C LYS A 435 8.79 11.96 24.16
N ASP A 436 8.86 10.63 24.20
CA ASP A 436 7.81 9.80 24.80
C ASP A 436 7.99 9.76 26.34
N PHE A 437 7.38 10.71 27.05
CA PHE A 437 7.52 10.78 28.50
C PHE A 437 6.94 9.56 29.22
N LYS A 438 5.95 8.89 28.64
CA LYS A 438 5.29 7.71 29.22
C LYS A 438 6.25 6.52 29.26
N ARG A 439 7.19 6.44 28.32
CA ARG A 439 8.18 5.35 28.22
C ARG A 439 9.51 5.65 28.89
N TYR A 440 9.91 6.91 29.01
CA TYR A 440 11.23 7.28 29.55
C TYR A 440 11.19 7.95 30.93
N ASP A 441 10.20 8.80 31.21
CA ASP A 441 10.23 9.71 32.36
C ASP A 441 9.20 9.38 33.43
N ARG A 442 8.08 8.75 33.05
CA ARG A 442 6.98 8.37 33.93
C ARG A 442 6.56 6.93 33.65
N LEU A 443 7.41 6.00 34.09
CA LEU A 443 7.12 4.57 34.01
C LEU A 443 5.81 4.28 34.74
N VAL A 444 4.78 3.93 33.98
CA VAL A 444 3.45 3.64 34.50
C VAL A 444 3.42 2.21 35.02
N LYS A 445 2.96 2.04 36.25
CA LYS A 445 2.72 0.73 36.84
C LYS A 445 1.26 0.34 36.69
N LEU A 446 1.01 -0.86 36.17
CA LEU A 446 -0.28 -1.52 36.17
C LEU A 446 -0.52 -2.21 37.52
N VAL A 447 -1.64 -1.92 38.15
CA VAL A 447 -2.08 -2.54 39.40
C VAL A 447 -3.31 -3.39 39.11
N THR A 448 -3.19 -4.70 39.33
CA THR A 448 -4.25 -5.67 39.05
C THR A 448 -4.14 -6.92 39.90
N SER A 449 -5.29 -7.56 40.17
CA SER A 449 -5.39 -8.93 40.70
C SER A 449 -5.30 -10.00 39.61
N SER A 450 -5.36 -9.59 38.34
CA SER A 450 -5.41 -10.47 37.20
C SER A 450 -4.07 -11.18 36.97
N ASN A 451 -4.12 -12.38 36.36
CA ASN A 451 -2.93 -13.18 36.03
C ASN A 451 -2.55 -13.08 34.54
N VAL A 452 -2.78 -11.91 33.92
CA VAL A 452 -2.52 -11.69 32.49
C VAL A 452 -1.06 -11.35 32.18
N GLY A 453 -0.23 -11.07 33.19
CA GLY A 453 1.18 -10.75 33.07
C GLY A 453 1.96 -11.08 34.33
N THR A 454 3.24 -10.71 34.32
CA THR A 454 4.17 -10.90 35.44
C THR A 454 4.36 -9.60 36.23
N SER A 455 4.86 -9.69 37.47
CA SER A 455 5.16 -8.50 38.28
C SER A 455 6.10 -7.53 37.59
N GLU A 456 7.12 -8.02 36.88
CA GLU A 456 8.06 -7.17 36.14
C GLU A 456 7.39 -6.43 34.98
N GLU A 457 6.44 -7.08 34.28
CA GLU A 457 5.66 -6.43 33.22
C GLU A 457 4.72 -5.38 33.82
N TYR A 458 4.10 -5.67 34.95
CA TYR A 458 3.19 -4.76 35.63
C TYR A 458 3.89 -3.50 36.14
N ASP A 459 5.14 -3.61 36.60
CA ASP A 459 5.91 -2.45 37.06
C ASP A 459 6.31 -1.48 35.92
N ASP A 460 6.23 -1.91 34.65
CA ASP A 460 6.52 -1.08 33.47
C ASP A 460 5.53 -1.37 32.33
N TYR A 461 4.37 -0.75 32.44
CA TYR A 461 3.22 -1.00 31.58
C TYR A 461 3.51 -0.71 30.10
N PHE A 462 4.11 0.45 29.79
CA PHE A 462 4.33 0.87 28.40
C PHE A 462 5.48 0.16 27.70
N ASN A 463 6.56 -0.20 28.41
CA ASN A 463 7.73 -0.83 27.79
C ASN A 463 7.73 -2.35 27.90
N LYS A 464 7.01 -2.95 28.86
CA LYS A 464 7.02 -4.41 29.06
C LYS A 464 5.64 -5.04 28.88
N PHE A 465 4.61 -4.52 29.53
CA PHE A 465 3.27 -5.12 29.44
C PHE A 465 2.65 -4.96 28.04
N LEU A 466 2.57 -3.75 27.51
CA LEU A 466 1.97 -3.51 26.20
C LEU A 466 2.70 -4.21 25.04
N PRO A 467 4.05 -4.16 24.92
CA PRO A 467 4.75 -4.87 23.84
C PRO A 467 4.60 -6.40 23.87
N GLY A 468 4.39 -6.98 25.06
CA GLY A 468 4.07 -8.40 25.22
C GLY A 468 2.62 -8.78 24.92
N THR A 469 1.77 -7.82 24.53
CA THR A 469 0.34 -8.03 24.28
C THR A 469 0.05 -8.09 22.78
N LYS A 470 -0.54 -9.19 22.32
CA LYS A 470 -0.95 -9.37 20.93
C LYS A 470 -2.28 -8.66 20.65
N GLY A 471 -2.46 -8.10 19.45
CA GLY A 471 -3.74 -7.50 19.04
C GLY A 471 -3.96 -6.05 19.46
N ILE A 472 -2.97 -5.41 20.12
CA ILE A 472 -3.06 -4.01 20.58
C ILE A 472 -2.31 -3.02 19.69
N SER A 473 -1.44 -3.51 18.80
CA SER A 473 -0.63 -2.62 17.97
C SER A 473 -1.45 -2.10 16.77
N PRO A 474 -1.18 -0.88 16.27
CA PRO A 474 -1.95 -0.32 15.14
C PRO A 474 -1.99 -1.25 13.92
N LYS A 475 -0.85 -1.85 13.56
CA LYS A 475 -0.75 -2.81 12.45
C LYS A 475 -1.63 -4.06 12.62
N ASP A 476 -2.00 -4.40 13.86
CA ASP A 476 -2.85 -5.55 14.16
C ASP A 476 -4.33 -5.17 14.10
N MET A 477 -4.66 -3.90 14.17
CA MET A 477 -6.02 -3.35 14.21
C MET A 477 -6.51 -2.89 12.83
N GLN A 478 -7.82 -2.92 12.61
CA GLN A 478 -8.46 -2.33 11.43
C GLN A 478 -8.17 -0.82 11.39
N ASN A 479 -7.95 -0.29 10.19
CA ASN A 479 -7.67 1.14 9.93
C ASN A 479 -6.47 1.72 10.71
N ASP A 480 -5.53 0.89 11.14
CA ASP A 480 -4.34 1.30 11.89
C ASP A 480 -4.66 2.13 13.15
N ILE A 481 -5.79 1.82 13.81
CA ILE A 481 -6.22 2.51 15.02
C ILE A 481 -5.17 2.37 16.12
N VAL A 482 -4.81 3.49 16.75
CA VAL A 482 -3.83 3.51 17.84
C VAL A 482 -4.49 3.11 19.16
N ARG A 483 -3.91 2.08 19.80
CA ARG A 483 -4.29 1.55 21.13
C ARG A 483 -3.10 1.17 21.99
N ASN A 484 -1.87 1.51 21.63
CA ASN A 484 -0.68 1.13 22.38
C ASN A 484 0.02 2.32 23.06
N ASP A 485 -0.71 3.41 23.29
CA ASP A 485 -0.25 4.71 23.77
C ASP A 485 -1.03 5.25 24.99
N GLY A 486 -2.01 4.48 25.49
CA GLY A 486 -2.88 4.85 26.61
C GLY A 486 -3.13 3.74 27.62
N LEU A 487 -3.95 4.06 28.62
CA LEU A 487 -4.33 3.20 29.74
C LEU A 487 -5.60 2.43 29.39
N HIS A 488 -5.67 1.14 29.72
CA HIS A 488 -6.73 0.23 29.25
C HIS A 488 -7.52 -0.37 30.42
N PHE A 489 -8.79 0.03 30.53
CA PHE A 489 -9.73 -0.53 31.47
C PHE A 489 -10.60 -1.59 30.80
N GLY A 490 -10.84 -2.70 31.50
CA GLY A 490 -11.59 -3.84 30.98
C GLY A 490 -13.09 -3.55 30.88
N VAL A 491 -13.67 -3.78 29.70
CA VAL A 491 -15.14 -3.75 29.50
C VAL A 491 -15.80 -4.94 30.20
N GLY A 492 -16.89 -4.68 30.93
CA GLY A 492 -17.56 -5.62 31.81
C GLY A 492 -16.94 -5.56 33.21
N THR A 493 -16.22 -6.61 33.59
CA THR A 493 -15.46 -6.61 34.85
C THR A 493 -14.07 -5.99 34.61
N ASN A 494 -13.79 -4.88 35.31
CA ASN A 494 -12.46 -4.27 35.31
C ASN A 494 -11.66 -4.65 36.56
N GLU A 495 -10.46 -5.20 36.35
CA GLU A 495 -9.49 -5.51 37.41
C GLU A 495 -8.24 -4.61 37.36
N PHE A 496 -8.25 -3.56 36.53
CA PHE A 496 -7.06 -2.76 36.24
C PHE A 496 -7.16 -1.35 36.83
N SER A 497 -6.03 -0.88 37.35
CA SER A 497 -5.78 0.52 37.71
C SER A 497 -4.31 0.84 37.45
N TYR A 498 -3.97 2.13 37.44
CA TYR A 498 -2.63 2.58 37.03
C TYR A 498 -2.04 3.52 38.07
N LEU A 499 -0.73 3.41 38.27
CA LEU A 499 0.06 4.34 39.07
C LEU A 499 1.07 5.05 38.17
N ILE A 500 1.00 6.37 38.15
CA ILE A 500 1.90 7.23 37.39
C ILE A 500 2.74 8.03 38.40
N PRO A 501 4.08 7.99 38.33
CA PRO A 501 4.91 8.75 39.26
C PRO A 501 4.59 10.26 39.22
N LYS A 502 4.41 10.86 40.41
CA LYS A 502 4.20 12.30 40.55
C LYS A 502 5.53 13.04 40.41
N LYS A 503 5.49 14.22 39.78
CA LYS A 503 6.57 15.21 39.85
C LYS A 503 6.07 16.48 40.55
N THR A 504 7.01 17.24 41.10
CA THR A 504 6.71 18.52 41.74
C THR A 504 6.14 19.50 40.71
N GLY A 505 5.01 20.13 41.03
CA GLY A 505 4.34 21.08 40.12
C GLY A 505 3.40 20.42 39.11
N ASP A 506 3.14 19.12 39.23
CA ASP A 506 2.11 18.45 38.43
C ASP A 506 0.74 19.10 38.61
N VAL A 507 0.09 19.37 37.47
CA VAL A 507 -1.31 19.77 37.39
C VAL A 507 -2.02 18.81 36.45
N VAL A 508 -3.08 18.17 36.95
CA VAL A 508 -3.92 17.28 36.17
C VAL A 508 -5.07 18.08 35.54
N THR A 509 -5.18 18.01 34.21
CA THR A 509 -6.31 18.56 33.47
C THR A 509 -7.06 17.41 32.80
N TYR A 510 -8.39 17.42 32.91
CA TYR A 510 -9.24 16.38 32.37
C TYR A 510 -9.73 16.74 30.97
N GLY A 511 -9.68 15.77 30.05
CA GLY A 511 -10.23 15.87 28.70
C GLY A 511 -11.58 15.17 28.58
N ALA A 512 -11.75 14.43 27.47
CA ALA A 512 -13.01 13.78 27.14
C ALA A 512 -13.37 12.68 28.15
N ASN A 513 -14.67 12.48 28.38
CA ASN A 513 -15.22 11.41 29.22
C ASN A 513 -14.62 11.32 30.64
N SER A 514 -14.16 12.46 31.16
CA SER A 514 -13.50 12.58 32.46
C SER A 514 -14.39 12.24 33.66
N ASN A 515 -15.70 12.23 33.48
CA ASN A 515 -16.64 11.75 34.50
C ASN A 515 -16.65 10.22 34.66
N LEU A 516 -16.01 9.47 33.76
CA LEU A 516 -16.02 7.99 33.75
C LEU A 516 -14.77 7.37 34.39
N PHE A 517 -13.77 8.17 34.75
CA PHE A 517 -12.57 7.73 35.46
C PHE A 517 -12.12 8.80 36.46
N LYS A 518 -11.16 8.46 37.33
CA LYS A 518 -10.59 9.36 38.33
C LYS A 518 -9.07 9.29 38.27
N VAL A 519 -8.44 10.44 38.46
CA VAL A 519 -7.01 10.61 38.69
C VAL A 519 -6.86 11.29 40.05
N GLU A 520 -6.34 10.55 41.03
CA GLU A 520 -6.25 10.99 42.42
C GLU A 520 -4.84 10.77 42.99
N GLU A 521 -4.50 11.48 44.06
CA GLU A 521 -3.20 11.31 44.72
C GLU A 521 -3.15 10.00 45.51
N ASP A 522 -2.11 9.20 45.30
CA ASP A 522 -1.81 7.98 46.04
C ASP A 522 -0.32 7.94 46.42
N GLY A 523 -0.01 8.61 47.53
CA GLY A 523 1.37 8.78 48.01
C GLY A 523 2.26 9.48 46.97
N ALA A 524 3.26 8.77 46.48
CA ALA A 524 4.21 9.27 45.47
C ALA A 524 3.69 9.21 44.02
N ASN A 525 2.46 8.73 43.81
CA ASN A 525 1.89 8.47 42.48
C ASN A 525 0.54 9.17 42.29
N TRP A 526 0.19 9.44 41.04
CA TRP A 526 -1.18 9.61 40.60
C TRP A 526 -1.78 8.23 40.34
N LYS A 527 -2.91 7.94 40.97
CA LYS A 527 -3.66 6.71 40.75
C LYS A 527 -4.82 6.96 39.80
N VAL A 528 -4.87 6.17 38.72
CA VAL A 528 -5.94 6.22 37.72
C VAL A 528 -6.84 5.01 37.88
N THR A 529 -8.13 5.24 38.10
CA THR A 529 -9.16 4.20 38.30
C THR A 529 -10.42 4.51 37.52
N LEU A 530 -11.16 3.48 37.12
CA LEU A 530 -12.51 3.65 36.57
C LEU A 530 -13.46 4.23 37.62
N GLY A 531 -14.42 5.05 37.19
CA GLY A 531 -15.40 5.69 38.07
C GLY A 531 -16.56 4.80 38.50
N SER A 532 -16.90 3.76 37.70
CA SER A 532 -17.97 2.79 37.99
C SER A 532 -17.42 1.45 38.52
N ALA A 533 -18.28 0.68 39.21
CA ALA A 533 -17.96 -0.68 39.65
C ALA A 533 -18.03 -1.71 38.51
N ALA A 534 -17.79 -2.99 38.84
CA ALA A 534 -17.85 -4.13 37.92
C ALA A 534 -19.20 -4.23 37.17
N ASP A 535 -19.15 -4.80 35.96
CA ASP A 535 -20.25 -5.04 35.01
C ASP A 535 -20.69 -3.83 34.17
N ASN A 536 -19.72 -2.99 33.77
CA ASN A 536 -19.95 -1.87 32.85
C ASN A 536 -19.61 -2.26 31.40
N TYR A 537 -20.61 -2.34 30.53
CA TYR A 537 -20.46 -2.70 29.11
C TYR A 537 -20.51 -1.52 28.14
N ASP A 538 -20.41 -0.28 28.65
CA ASP A 538 -20.28 0.89 27.79
C ASP A 538 -18.88 1.01 27.21
N ILE A 539 -18.80 1.47 25.96
CA ILE A 539 -17.54 1.56 25.22
C ILE A 539 -17.23 3.04 25.01
N TRP A 540 -16.05 3.49 25.44
CA TRP A 540 -15.66 4.89 25.34
C TRP A 540 -14.15 5.07 25.37
N ILE A 541 -13.72 6.24 24.91
CA ILE A 541 -12.34 6.73 24.97
C ILE A 541 -12.37 8.07 25.69
N GLY A 542 -11.51 8.23 26.69
CA GLY A 542 -11.29 9.50 27.37
C GLY A 542 -9.82 9.86 27.38
N ASP A 543 -9.48 10.96 28.03
CA ASP A 543 -8.10 11.40 28.17
C ASP A 543 -7.93 12.36 29.35
N PHE A 544 -6.69 12.47 29.82
CA PHE A 544 -6.27 13.52 30.74
C PHE A 544 -4.82 13.90 30.45
N THR A 545 -4.45 15.13 30.81
CA THR A 545 -3.11 15.68 30.62
C THR A 545 -2.49 16.00 31.97
N ILE A 546 -1.24 15.59 32.18
CA ILE A 546 -0.42 16.05 33.30
C ILE A 546 0.54 17.11 32.76
N THR A 547 0.39 18.34 33.25
CA THR A 547 1.26 19.46 32.93
C THR A 547 2.21 19.76 34.08
N TYR A 548 3.47 20.04 33.77
CA TYR A 548 4.46 20.52 34.74
C TYR A 548 5.54 21.36 34.07
N GLN A 549 6.33 22.09 34.86
CA GLN A 549 7.46 22.87 34.34
C GLN A 549 8.80 22.20 34.63
N GLN A 550 9.67 22.16 33.64
CA GLN A 550 11.05 21.70 33.76
C GLN A 550 11.97 22.64 32.98
N SER A 551 13.01 23.16 33.62
CA SER A 551 13.99 24.07 32.99
C SER A 551 13.37 25.29 32.30
N GLY A 552 12.21 25.77 32.78
CA GLY A 552 11.48 26.90 32.17
C GLY A 552 10.58 26.54 30.98
N HIS A 553 10.51 25.27 30.60
CA HIS A 553 9.60 24.74 29.58
C HIS A 553 8.35 24.13 30.23
N ASN A 554 7.17 24.38 29.64
CA ASN A 554 5.96 23.65 29.97
C ASN A 554 5.99 22.29 29.25
N ILE A 555 5.80 21.21 30.00
CA ILE A 555 5.67 19.87 29.46
C ILE A 555 4.23 19.41 29.69
N ASP A 556 3.57 19.01 28.62
CA ASP A 556 2.24 18.41 28.64
C ASP A 556 2.36 16.93 28.26
N ILE A 557 1.89 16.03 29.12
CA ILE A 557 1.85 14.59 28.87
C ILE A 557 0.40 14.14 28.84
N THR A 558 -0.10 13.75 27.67
CA THR A 558 -1.51 13.36 27.52
C THR A 558 -1.65 11.85 27.54
N TYR A 559 -2.48 11.33 28.44
CA TYR A 559 -2.78 9.91 28.59
C TYR A 559 -4.18 9.60 28.04
N PRO A 560 -4.27 8.92 26.89
CA PRO A 560 -5.52 8.32 26.47
C PRO A 560 -5.98 7.27 27.48
N VAL A 561 -7.29 7.16 27.67
CA VAL A 561 -7.96 6.20 28.53
C VAL A 561 -8.95 5.41 27.69
N TYR A 562 -8.69 4.12 27.52
CA TYR A 562 -9.47 3.21 26.72
C TYR A 562 -10.33 2.30 27.61
N HIS A 563 -11.64 2.37 27.44
CA HIS A 563 -12.58 1.38 27.96
C HIS A 563 -13.31 0.75 26.77
N CYS A 564 -12.54 0.04 25.93
CA CYS A 564 -13.02 -0.47 24.66
C CYS A 564 -12.61 -1.92 24.37
N GLY A 565 -12.08 -2.63 25.37
CA GLY A 565 -11.61 -3.99 25.20
C GLY A 565 -11.27 -4.67 26.51
N ILE A 566 -10.66 -5.84 26.42
CA ILE A 566 -10.27 -6.67 27.56
C ILE A 566 -8.89 -7.29 27.34
N PHE A 567 -8.11 -7.42 28.41
CA PHE A 567 -6.92 -8.26 28.41
C PHE A 567 -7.27 -9.69 28.78
N HIS A 568 -6.68 -10.64 28.06
CA HIS A 568 -6.86 -12.06 28.33
C HIS A 568 -5.55 -12.81 28.06
N LYS A 569 -5.35 -13.94 28.75
CA LYS A 569 -4.14 -14.75 28.60
C LYS A 569 -4.51 -16.20 28.35
N ILE A 570 -3.88 -16.80 27.34
CA ILE A 570 -4.00 -18.22 27.01
C ILE A 570 -2.68 -18.89 27.33
N ASP A 571 -2.65 -19.66 28.41
CA ASP A 571 -1.49 -20.46 28.82
C ASP A 571 -1.69 -21.96 28.57
N ALA A 572 -2.92 -22.44 28.73
CA ALA A 572 -3.29 -23.83 28.50
C ALA A 572 -3.48 -24.10 27.00
N THR A 573 -2.75 -25.09 26.48
CA THR A 573 -2.81 -25.50 25.06
C THR A 573 -3.30 -26.94 24.87
N ASP A 574 -3.61 -27.64 25.96
CA ASP A 574 -4.05 -29.04 25.99
C ASP A 574 -5.43 -29.24 25.36
N ASN A 575 -6.22 -28.18 25.24
CA ASN A 575 -7.54 -28.17 24.61
C ASN A 575 -7.55 -27.64 23.17
N GLN A 576 -6.39 -27.52 22.53
CA GLN A 576 -6.25 -27.02 21.17
C GLN A 576 -5.79 -28.10 20.19
N GLN A 577 -6.22 -27.97 18.93
CA GLN A 577 -5.71 -28.76 17.81
C GLN A 577 -5.58 -27.87 16.57
N PRO A 578 -4.42 -27.23 16.40
CA PRO A 578 -4.14 -26.42 15.23
C PRO A 578 -4.01 -27.27 13.95
N PRO A 579 -4.33 -26.72 12.77
CA PRO A 579 -4.19 -27.39 11.49
C PRO A 579 -2.73 -27.60 11.09
N TYR A 580 -2.52 -28.47 10.10
CA TYR A 580 -1.24 -28.59 9.40
C TYR A 580 -1.13 -27.49 8.34
N ASP A 581 0.09 -27.02 8.10
CA ASP A 581 0.40 -26.05 7.04
C ASP A 581 0.67 -26.73 5.68
N GLU A 582 1.03 -25.95 4.67
CA GLU A 582 1.28 -26.41 3.30
C GLU A 582 2.49 -27.36 3.19
N ASP A 583 3.38 -27.35 4.19
CA ASP A 583 4.56 -28.21 4.29
C ASP A 583 4.30 -29.45 5.16
N ASP A 584 3.02 -29.76 5.45
CA ASP A 584 2.58 -30.87 6.30
C ASP A 584 3.15 -30.80 7.73
N LYS A 585 3.37 -29.58 8.23
CA LYS A 585 3.79 -29.33 9.62
C LYS A 585 2.61 -28.84 10.44
N GLN A 586 2.38 -29.48 11.59
CA GLN A 586 1.37 -29.01 12.54
C GLN A 586 1.74 -27.62 13.07
N GLN A 587 0.82 -26.66 12.94
CA GLN A 587 1.01 -25.31 13.45
C GLN A 587 1.06 -25.31 14.99
N ASP A 588 1.61 -24.25 15.58
CA ASP A 588 1.65 -24.11 17.03
C ASP A 588 0.28 -23.73 17.61
N PRO A 589 -0.12 -24.29 18.77
CA PRO A 589 -1.26 -23.78 19.52
C PRO A 589 -1.07 -22.31 19.89
N VAL A 590 -2.17 -21.55 19.87
CA VAL A 590 -2.13 -20.13 20.26
C VAL A 590 -1.89 -20.02 21.77
N ARG A 591 -0.98 -19.12 22.14
CA ARG A 591 -0.60 -18.84 23.52
C ARG A 591 -0.14 -17.38 23.71
N GLY A 592 -0.19 -16.91 24.96
CA GLY A 592 0.27 -15.59 25.37
C GLY A 592 -0.86 -14.65 25.80
N ARG A 593 -0.50 -13.37 26.00
CA ARG A 593 -1.43 -12.29 26.35
C ARG A 593 -1.99 -11.62 25.09
N PHE A 594 -3.29 -11.37 25.10
CA PHE A 594 -4.04 -10.75 24.02
C PHE A 594 -4.85 -9.57 24.54
N TYR A 595 -5.05 -8.58 23.68
CA TYR A 595 -6.06 -7.56 23.84
C TYR A 595 -7.14 -7.77 22.79
N TYR A 596 -8.40 -7.86 23.22
CA TYR A 596 -9.55 -7.96 22.34
C TYR A 596 -10.37 -6.69 22.45
N GLY A 597 -10.61 -6.03 21.32
CA GLY A 597 -11.62 -4.96 21.28
C GLY A 597 -13.00 -5.57 21.52
N VAL A 598 -13.90 -4.77 22.08
CA VAL A 598 -15.29 -5.15 22.35
C VAL A 598 -16.20 -4.23 21.55
N VAL A 599 -17.23 -4.80 20.92
CA VAL A 599 -18.21 -4.08 20.11
C VAL A 599 -19.64 -4.43 20.53
N LYS A 600 -20.58 -3.52 20.28
CA LYS A 600 -22.03 -3.79 20.42
C LYS A 600 -22.59 -4.25 19.08
N VAL A 601 -23.41 -5.29 19.07
CA VAL A 601 -24.07 -5.84 17.88
C VAL A 601 -25.56 -6.00 18.15
N GLN A 602 -26.41 -5.49 17.27
CA GLN A 602 -27.87 -5.61 17.42
C GLN A 602 -28.36 -6.96 16.88
N GLY A 603 -29.25 -7.60 17.65
CA GLY A 603 -30.08 -8.72 17.24
C GLY A 603 -31.48 -8.28 16.82
N THR A 604 -32.39 -9.24 16.66
CA THR A 604 -33.80 -8.90 16.46
C THR A 604 -34.44 -8.39 17.75
N GLY A 605 -35.51 -7.59 17.63
CA GLY A 605 -36.30 -7.14 18.78
C GLY A 605 -35.56 -6.22 19.76
N GLY A 606 -34.48 -5.55 19.32
CA GLY A 606 -33.71 -4.60 20.14
C GLY A 606 -32.72 -5.24 21.12
N LYS A 607 -32.48 -6.56 21.00
CA LYS A 607 -31.44 -7.25 21.79
C LYS A 607 -30.06 -6.74 21.40
N THR A 608 -29.21 -6.50 22.39
CA THR A 608 -27.82 -6.09 22.17
C THR A 608 -26.87 -7.18 22.64
N TYR A 609 -25.97 -7.59 21.76
CA TYR A 609 -24.89 -8.52 22.05
C TYR A 609 -23.57 -7.75 22.18
N ILE A 610 -22.82 -8.01 23.23
CA ILE A 610 -21.46 -7.52 23.40
C ILE A 610 -20.51 -8.59 22.90
N MET A 611 -19.75 -8.31 21.85
CA MET A 611 -18.95 -9.30 21.13
C MET A 611 -17.49 -8.88 21.05
N LEU A 612 -16.58 -9.86 21.09
CA LEU A 612 -15.17 -9.60 20.78
C LEU A 612 -15.01 -9.24 19.30
N ASP A 613 -14.17 -8.26 19.00
CA ASP A 613 -13.89 -7.80 17.64
C ASP A 613 -13.13 -8.82 16.79
N ARG A 614 -12.52 -9.82 17.42
CA ARG A 614 -11.77 -10.93 16.79
C ARG A 614 -11.98 -12.26 17.50
N ASN A 615 -11.50 -13.34 16.88
CA ASN A 615 -11.59 -14.69 17.43
C ASN A 615 -10.70 -14.84 18.69
N LEU A 616 -11.06 -15.77 19.58
CA LEU A 616 -10.23 -16.10 20.74
C LEU A 616 -8.85 -16.60 20.27
N GLY A 617 -7.79 -15.96 20.78
CA GLY A 617 -6.40 -16.21 20.40
C GLY A 617 -5.95 -15.53 19.11
N ALA A 618 -6.79 -14.72 18.45
CA ALA A 618 -6.38 -13.95 17.28
C ALA A 618 -5.56 -12.72 17.70
N SER A 619 -4.46 -12.47 16.97
CA SER A 619 -3.61 -11.30 17.18
C SER A 619 -3.97 -10.13 16.28
N SER A 620 -4.98 -10.25 15.42
CA SER A 620 -5.46 -9.19 14.53
C SER A 620 -6.97 -9.29 14.32
N ASP A 621 -7.63 -8.17 14.06
CA ASP A 621 -9.04 -8.07 13.64
C ASP A 621 -9.19 -7.79 12.13
N ARG A 622 -8.09 -7.84 11.37
CA ARG A 622 -8.10 -7.62 9.92
C ARG A 622 -8.83 -8.74 9.19
N CYS A 623 -9.34 -8.42 8.00
CA CYS A 623 -10.00 -9.41 7.17
C CYS A 623 -9.00 -10.47 6.67
N TYR A 624 -9.33 -11.75 6.88
CA TYR A 624 -8.58 -12.88 6.37
C TYR A 624 -9.44 -13.68 5.39
N ALA A 625 -8.96 -13.74 4.16
CA ALA A 625 -9.54 -14.52 3.07
C ALA A 625 -8.39 -15.29 2.39
N PRO A 626 -8.26 -16.61 2.62
CA PRO A 626 -7.11 -17.39 2.12
C PRO A 626 -7.07 -17.47 0.59
N GLY A 627 -8.23 -17.37 -0.06
CA GLY A 627 -8.35 -17.31 -1.52
C GLY A 627 -8.10 -15.93 -2.10
N THR A 628 -7.56 -14.98 -1.33
CA THR A 628 -7.31 -13.61 -1.79
C THR A 628 -5.88 -13.20 -1.49
N LYS A 629 -5.09 -12.86 -2.53
CA LYS A 629 -3.65 -12.64 -2.39
C LYS A 629 -3.29 -11.51 -1.43
N ALA A 630 -4.06 -10.43 -1.40
CA ALA A 630 -3.81 -9.32 -0.47
C ALA A 630 -4.17 -9.64 1.00
N LEU A 631 -4.96 -10.69 1.24
CA LEU A 631 -5.54 -10.99 2.55
C LEU A 631 -5.10 -12.35 3.13
N LYS A 632 -4.51 -13.23 2.32
CA LYS A 632 -4.05 -14.56 2.73
C LYS A 632 -2.92 -14.53 3.77
N ASP A 633 -2.22 -13.40 3.89
CA ASP A 633 -1.14 -13.24 4.87
C ASP A 633 -1.66 -12.70 6.22
N ASN A 634 -2.94 -12.32 6.32
CA ASN A 634 -3.58 -11.88 7.56
C ASN A 634 -3.93 -13.06 8.50
N LYS A 635 -3.07 -14.08 8.58
CA LYS A 635 -3.27 -15.30 9.37
C LYS A 635 -3.48 -15.01 10.87
N GLY A 636 -3.00 -13.87 11.36
CA GLY A 636 -3.22 -13.39 12.72
C GLY A 636 -4.70 -13.22 13.11
N ALA A 637 -5.62 -13.14 12.13
CA ALA A 637 -7.05 -13.02 12.38
C ALA A 637 -7.75 -14.34 12.78
N ILE A 638 -7.18 -15.50 12.42
CA ILE A 638 -7.83 -16.81 12.53
C ILE A 638 -8.15 -17.17 14.00
N GLY A 639 -7.18 -16.96 14.89
CA GLY A 639 -7.25 -17.38 16.29
C GLY A 639 -6.92 -18.85 16.52
N GLY A 640 -7.27 -19.35 17.71
CA GLY A 640 -7.00 -20.73 18.12
C GLY A 640 -8.05 -21.72 17.63
N TYR A 641 -7.65 -22.96 17.37
CA TYR A 641 -8.56 -24.08 17.10
C TYR A 641 -8.74 -24.89 18.38
N PHE A 642 -9.89 -24.71 19.04
CA PHE A 642 -10.20 -25.38 20.29
C PHE A 642 -11.04 -26.62 20.03
N TYR A 643 -10.79 -27.71 20.74
CA TYR A 643 -11.68 -28.86 20.71
C TYR A 643 -13.12 -28.44 21.00
N ILE A 644 -14.07 -29.01 20.28
CA ILE A 644 -15.50 -28.77 20.54
C ILE A 644 -15.92 -29.51 21.82
N ALA A 645 -15.49 -30.76 21.95
CA ALA A 645 -15.60 -31.58 23.15
C ALA A 645 -14.58 -32.74 23.08
N LYS A 646 -14.21 -33.30 24.23
CA LYS A 646 -13.41 -34.54 24.32
C LYS A 646 -14.23 -35.75 24.81
N GLU A 647 -15.43 -35.49 25.30
CA GLU A 647 -16.33 -36.50 25.84
C GLU A 647 -17.76 -36.15 25.45
N LYS A 648 -18.65 -37.15 25.51
CA LYS A 648 -20.08 -36.95 25.31
C LYS A 648 -20.63 -36.13 26.47
N GLN A 649 -21.15 -34.93 26.22
CA GLN A 649 -21.59 -34.00 27.27
C GLN A 649 -23.02 -33.49 27.01
N ASN A 650 -23.67 -32.96 28.06
CA ASN A 650 -24.94 -32.23 27.94
C ASN A 650 -24.70 -30.75 27.53
N GLN A 651 -25.75 -30.03 27.12
CA GLN A 651 -25.63 -28.62 26.71
C GLN A 651 -25.09 -27.72 27.84
N THR A 652 -25.43 -28.02 29.09
CA THR A 652 -24.99 -27.26 30.27
C THR A 652 -23.47 -27.26 30.45
N ASN A 653 -22.80 -28.34 30.01
CA ASN A 653 -21.36 -28.52 30.13
C ASN A 653 -20.60 -28.25 28.82
N ALA A 654 -21.29 -27.83 27.75
CA ALA A 654 -20.68 -27.53 26.47
C ALA A 654 -19.81 -26.27 26.58
N GLY A 655 -18.50 -26.43 26.41
CA GLY A 655 -17.53 -25.35 26.65
C GLY A 655 -16.60 -25.56 27.83
N ASN A 656 -16.93 -26.47 28.76
CA ASN A 656 -16.17 -26.68 30.00
C ASN A 656 -14.73 -27.19 29.79
N ILE A 657 -14.38 -27.61 28.58
CA ILE A 657 -13.01 -27.95 28.23
C ILE A 657 -12.12 -26.70 28.06
N ILE A 658 -12.71 -25.49 28.04
CA ILE A 658 -12.01 -24.21 28.03
C ILE A 658 -12.27 -23.51 29.36
N ASN A 659 -11.45 -23.82 30.36
CA ASN A 659 -11.63 -23.32 31.73
C ASN A 659 -11.23 -21.83 31.92
N ASN A 660 -10.66 -21.19 30.91
CA ASN A 660 -10.10 -19.85 31.01
C ASN A 660 -10.60 -18.94 29.88
N LEU A 661 -11.92 -18.75 29.80
CA LEU A 661 -12.52 -17.72 28.94
C LEU A 661 -12.39 -16.34 29.60
N PRO A 662 -12.35 -15.24 28.83
CA PRO A 662 -12.44 -13.90 29.39
C PRO A 662 -13.69 -13.74 30.26
N GLN A 663 -13.53 -13.13 31.43
CA GLN A 663 -14.61 -13.00 32.41
C GLN A 663 -15.83 -12.29 31.81
N GLY A 664 -17.03 -12.83 32.07
CA GLY A 664 -18.28 -12.30 31.54
C GLY A 664 -18.60 -12.70 30.09
N PHE A 665 -17.64 -13.27 29.35
CA PHE A 665 -17.83 -13.74 27.98
C PHE A 665 -18.00 -15.27 27.92
N THR A 666 -18.85 -15.72 27.01
CA THR A 666 -19.16 -17.14 26.83
C THR A 666 -19.10 -17.54 25.35
N ILE A 667 -19.02 -18.85 25.11
CA ILE A 667 -19.21 -19.40 23.77
C ILE A 667 -20.67 -19.17 23.35
N PRO A 668 -20.94 -18.61 22.15
CA PRO A 668 -22.29 -18.32 21.71
C PRO A 668 -23.17 -19.57 21.64
N GLU A 669 -24.44 -19.41 21.95
CA GLU A 669 -25.48 -20.36 21.55
C GLU A 669 -25.84 -20.14 20.07
N ASN A 670 -26.38 -21.18 19.42
CA ASN A 670 -26.89 -21.13 18.06
C ASN A 670 -27.87 -19.97 17.84
N SER A 671 -28.69 -19.65 18.85
CA SER A 671 -29.66 -18.56 18.79
C SER A 671 -29.00 -17.19 18.61
N VAL A 672 -27.76 -16.98 19.08
CA VAL A 672 -27.09 -15.69 18.98
C VAL A 672 -26.75 -15.38 17.53
N PHE A 673 -26.06 -16.28 16.83
CA PHE A 673 -25.74 -16.05 15.42
C PHE A 673 -26.98 -16.06 14.53
N GLN A 674 -27.96 -16.93 14.81
CA GLN A 674 -29.23 -16.93 14.09
C GLN A 674 -29.94 -15.58 14.22
N ASP A 675 -29.99 -15.01 15.43
CA ASP A 675 -30.63 -13.71 15.68
C ASP A 675 -29.90 -12.55 14.97
N ILE A 676 -28.56 -12.59 14.88
CA ILE A 676 -27.78 -11.59 14.15
C ILE A 676 -27.97 -11.74 12.63
N ILE A 677 -28.11 -12.96 12.12
CA ILE A 677 -28.43 -13.25 10.71
C ILE A 677 -29.84 -12.75 10.38
N ASP A 678 -30.83 -13.09 11.20
CA ASP A 678 -32.23 -12.69 11.03
C ASP A 678 -32.39 -11.18 11.13
N GLY A 679 -31.57 -10.51 11.96
CA GLY A 679 -31.46 -9.06 12.04
C GLY A 679 -30.72 -8.40 10.86
N GLY A 680 -30.16 -9.18 9.93
CA GLY A 680 -29.44 -8.68 8.74
C GLY A 680 -28.06 -8.06 9.03
N ASN A 681 -27.54 -8.24 10.24
CA ASN A 681 -26.30 -7.63 10.70
C ASN A 681 -25.06 -8.47 10.37
N LEU A 682 -25.20 -9.80 10.29
CA LEU A 682 -24.16 -10.72 9.79
C LEU A 682 -24.42 -11.04 8.31
N LYS A 683 -23.46 -10.70 7.43
CA LYS A 683 -23.58 -10.93 6.00
C LYS A 683 -22.23 -11.08 5.32
N ALA A 684 -22.20 -11.88 4.26
CA ALA A 684 -21.10 -11.91 3.33
C ALA A 684 -21.29 -10.82 2.25
N LYS A 685 -20.32 -9.91 2.13
CA LYS A 685 -20.28 -8.87 1.10
C LYS A 685 -19.12 -9.09 0.17
N THR A 686 -19.36 -8.90 -1.12
CA THR A 686 -18.27 -8.80 -2.09
C THR A 686 -17.57 -7.46 -1.89
N ARG A 687 -16.28 -7.52 -1.58
CA ARG A 687 -15.36 -6.39 -1.43
C ARG A 687 -14.25 -6.51 -2.46
N TYR A 688 -13.49 -5.45 -2.63
CA TYR A 688 -12.36 -5.40 -3.55
C TYR A 688 -11.11 -4.93 -2.79
N THR A 689 -9.99 -5.58 -3.03
CA THR A 689 -8.68 -5.11 -2.52
C THR A 689 -8.27 -3.83 -3.25
N LEU A 690 -7.19 -3.16 -2.81
CA LEU A 690 -6.62 -2.02 -3.53
C LEU A 690 -6.20 -2.38 -4.97
N SER A 691 -5.83 -3.65 -5.21
CA SER A 691 -5.53 -4.17 -6.55
C SER A 691 -6.77 -4.64 -7.32
N GLY A 692 -7.98 -4.35 -6.82
CA GLY A 692 -9.26 -4.71 -7.46
C GLY A 692 -9.64 -6.19 -7.38
N GLU A 693 -8.94 -7.00 -6.59
CA GLU A 693 -9.23 -8.42 -6.39
C GLU A 693 -10.54 -8.56 -5.60
N ALA A 694 -11.54 -9.21 -6.19
CA ALA A 694 -12.82 -9.44 -5.53
C ALA A 694 -12.69 -10.54 -4.47
N TYR A 695 -13.24 -10.30 -3.28
CA TYR A 695 -13.29 -11.30 -2.22
C TYR A 695 -14.61 -11.20 -1.45
N ASN A 696 -15.03 -12.30 -0.84
CA ASN A 696 -16.19 -12.31 0.04
C ASN A 696 -15.73 -12.02 1.46
N SER A 697 -16.03 -10.82 1.94
CA SER A 697 -15.83 -10.43 3.33
C SER A 697 -17.06 -10.80 4.15
N VAL A 698 -16.89 -11.62 5.18
CA VAL A 698 -17.95 -11.91 6.15
C VAL A 698 -17.89 -10.87 7.26
N GLU A 699 -18.92 -10.04 7.35
CA GLU A 699 -18.95 -8.86 8.20
C GLU A 699 -20.13 -8.94 9.18
N ILE A 700 -19.90 -8.51 10.42
CA ILE A 700 -20.96 -8.17 11.36
C ILE A 700 -20.98 -6.65 11.51
N THR A 701 -22.14 -6.04 11.25
CA THR A 701 -22.36 -4.60 11.48
C THR A 701 -22.46 -4.34 12.98
N THR A 702 -21.72 -3.36 13.47
CA THR A 702 -21.75 -2.96 14.88
C THR A 702 -22.71 -1.81 15.11
N ASP A 703 -23.10 -1.59 16.36
CA ASP A 703 -23.90 -0.46 16.80
C ASP A 703 -23.05 0.52 17.61
N ASN A 704 -22.99 1.77 17.15
CA ASN A 704 -22.31 2.90 17.81
C ASN A 704 -20.92 2.54 18.40
N SER A 705 -20.17 1.69 17.71
CA SER A 705 -18.82 1.28 18.07
C SER A 705 -17.80 1.98 17.16
N GLU A 706 -16.54 2.08 17.60
CA GLU A 706 -15.47 2.72 16.82
C GLU A 706 -15.22 1.99 15.48
N LEU A 707 -15.29 0.66 15.50
CA LEU A 707 -15.27 -0.17 14.31
C LEU A 707 -16.70 -0.29 13.78
N PRO A 708 -17.06 0.21 12.58
CA PRO A 708 -18.42 0.09 12.05
C PRO A 708 -18.78 -1.34 11.63
N VAL A 709 -17.76 -2.17 11.36
CA VAL A 709 -17.89 -3.59 11.05
C VAL A 709 -16.76 -4.38 11.71
N ILE A 710 -17.05 -5.61 12.10
CA ILE A 710 -16.03 -6.60 12.48
C ILE A 710 -16.01 -7.74 11.46
N TYR A 711 -14.83 -8.28 11.18
CA TYR A 711 -14.66 -9.35 10.22
C TYR A 711 -14.67 -10.72 10.88
N LEU A 712 -15.32 -11.68 10.22
CA LEU A 712 -15.18 -13.10 10.52
C LEU A 712 -14.21 -13.73 9.51
N PRO A 713 -13.05 -14.24 9.97
CA PRO A 713 -12.04 -14.81 9.08
C PRO A 713 -12.52 -16.16 8.53
N ALA A 714 -12.17 -16.48 7.28
CA ALA A 714 -12.37 -17.81 6.73
C ALA A 714 -11.43 -18.80 7.44
N THR A 715 -11.98 -19.63 8.30
CA THR A 715 -11.23 -20.44 9.26
C THR A 715 -11.30 -21.94 9.03
N GLY A 716 -12.39 -22.44 8.44
CA GLY A 716 -12.67 -23.88 8.43
C GLY A 716 -12.59 -24.54 9.82
N TYR A 717 -12.36 -25.85 9.84
CA TYR A 717 -12.18 -26.62 11.07
C TYR A 717 -11.21 -27.79 10.87
N VAL A 718 -10.70 -28.32 11.97
CA VAL A 718 -9.74 -29.43 11.98
C VAL A 718 -10.44 -30.72 12.35
N GLU A 719 -10.14 -31.81 11.64
CA GLU A 719 -10.55 -33.19 11.95
C GLU A 719 -9.33 -34.11 11.91
N GLY A 720 -8.75 -34.42 13.07
CA GLY A 720 -7.45 -35.09 13.09
C GLY A 720 -6.39 -34.26 12.35
N GLU A 721 -5.74 -34.83 11.36
CA GLU A 721 -4.75 -34.12 10.53
C GLU A 721 -5.41 -33.36 9.36
N ALA A 722 -6.70 -33.59 9.09
CA ALA A 722 -7.39 -32.98 7.96
C ALA A 722 -7.90 -31.56 8.27
N PHE A 723 -7.50 -30.60 7.45
CA PHE A 723 -8.07 -29.25 7.48
C PHE A 723 -9.23 -29.14 6.49
N ARG A 724 -10.44 -28.88 7.00
CA ARG A 724 -11.69 -28.92 6.24
C ARG A 724 -12.29 -27.53 6.10
N ASN A 725 -13.00 -27.31 4.99
CA ASN A 725 -13.75 -26.07 4.72
C ASN A 725 -12.90 -24.79 4.85
N VAL A 726 -11.67 -24.82 4.34
CA VAL A 726 -10.65 -23.77 4.56
C VAL A 726 -11.08 -22.37 4.09
N THR A 727 -12.04 -22.28 3.15
CA THR A 727 -12.60 -21.02 2.65
C THR A 727 -13.88 -20.59 3.36
N HIS A 728 -14.38 -21.37 4.31
CA HIS A 728 -15.58 -21.07 5.08
C HIS A 728 -15.23 -20.33 6.36
N VAL A 729 -16.11 -19.45 6.81
CA VAL A 729 -16.14 -19.08 8.24
C VAL A 729 -16.80 -20.23 8.98
N SER A 730 -16.06 -20.86 9.89
CA SER A 730 -16.61 -21.91 10.75
C SER A 730 -16.34 -21.56 12.20
N LEU A 731 -17.40 -21.23 12.96
CA LEU A 731 -17.30 -20.84 14.36
C LEU A 731 -18.18 -21.72 15.24
N TRP A 732 -17.59 -22.23 16.32
CA TRP A 732 -18.27 -23.15 17.22
C TRP A 732 -19.38 -22.42 18.00
N THR A 733 -20.56 -23.06 18.10
CA THR A 733 -21.60 -22.70 19.07
C THR A 733 -21.79 -23.81 20.10
N ARG A 734 -22.06 -23.45 21.36
CA ARG A 734 -22.20 -24.45 22.43
C ARG A 734 -23.54 -25.21 22.42
N THR A 735 -24.33 -25.10 21.36
CA THR A 735 -25.63 -25.76 21.22
C THR A 735 -25.48 -27.18 20.67
N LEU A 736 -25.96 -28.18 21.41
CA LEU A 736 -26.11 -29.55 20.90
C LEU A 736 -27.21 -29.65 19.83
N LEU A 737 -27.01 -30.52 18.85
CA LEU A 737 -28.02 -30.91 17.87
C LEU A 737 -29.07 -31.83 18.53
N ALA A 738 -30.17 -31.24 18.98
CA ALA A 738 -31.23 -31.90 19.74
C ALA A 738 -32.63 -31.53 19.24
N GLY A 739 -33.62 -32.34 19.61
CA GLY A 739 -35.04 -32.04 19.39
C GLY A 739 -35.51 -32.32 17.95
N SER A 740 -36.47 -31.54 17.46
CA SER A 740 -37.17 -31.77 16.18
C SER A 740 -36.25 -31.77 14.95
N GLN A 741 -35.12 -31.06 15.03
CA GLN A 741 -34.12 -30.93 13.96
C GLN A 741 -32.83 -31.69 14.31
N GLY A 742 -32.87 -32.63 15.26
CA GLY A 742 -31.68 -33.29 15.78
C GLY A 742 -31.94 -34.64 16.43
N PHE A 743 -31.06 -35.04 17.36
CA PHE A 743 -31.18 -36.33 18.02
C PHE A 743 -32.09 -36.26 19.26
N SER A 744 -32.94 -37.27 19.44
CA SER A 744 -33.66 -37.49 20.70
C SER A 744 -32.67 -37.74 21.84
N PRO A 745 -32.92 -37.28 23.09
CA PRO A 745 -32.11 -37.63 24.26
C PRO A 745 -31.86 -39.13 24.47
N THR A 746 -32.73 -39.98 23.94
CA THR A 746 -32.60 -41.45 23.98
C THR A 746 -31.73 -42.04 22.86
N SER A 747 -31.32 -41.24 21.87
CA SER A 747 -30.43 -41.69 20.79
C SER A 747 -29.01 -41.93 21.30
N THR A 748 -28.35 -42.95 20.76
CA THR A 748 -26.92 -43.20 21.03
C THR A 748 -26.03 -42.06 20.56
N GLU A 749 -26.46 -41.31 19.53
CA GLU A 749 -25.76 -40.16 18.94
C GLU A 749 -26.05 -38.81 19.64
N TYR A 750 -27.09 -38.73 20.48
CA TYR A 750 -27.37 -37.50 21.23
C TYR A 750 -26.20 -37.12 22.13
N GLY A 751 -25.73 -35.87 22.07
CA GLY A 751 -24.53 -35.44 22.81
C GLY A 751 -23.22 -35.57 22.05
N PHE A 752 -23.22 -36.13 20.82
CA PHE A 752 -22.07 -36.13 19.92
C PHE A 752 -22.08 -35.01 18.88
N TRP A 753 -23.24 -34.42 18.62
CA TRP A 753 -23.43 -33.47 17.53
C TRP A 753 -23.68 -32.07 18.05
N TYR A 754 -22.97 -31.09 17.49
CA TYR A 754 -23.05 -29.68 17.84
C TYR A 754 -23.43 -28.85 16.63
N ARG A 755 -24.06 -27.70 16.87
CA ARG A 755 -24.30 -26.65 15.88
C ARG A 755 -23.07 -25.76 15.76
N TYR A 756 -22.83 -25.24 14.57
CA TYR A 756 -21.79 -24.24 14.33
C TYR A 756 -22.23 -23.27 13.24
N LEU A 757 -21.72 -22.03 13.30
CA LEU A 757 -21.93 -21.05 12.24
C LEU A 757 -21.10 -21.47 11.04
N ASP A 758 -21.74 -21.59 9.88
CA ASP A 758 -21.09 -21.85 8.60
C ASP A 758 -21.44 -20.74 7.61
N VAL A 759 -20.42 -20.05 7.10
CA VAL A 759 -20.59 -19.03 6.06
C VAL A 759 -19.72 -19.37 4.86
N TYR A 760 -20.37 -19.51 3.71
CA TYR A 760 -19.73 -19.78 2.42
C TYR A 760 -20.42 -19.02 1.29
N GLY A 761 -19.61 -18.36 0.45
CA GLY A 761 -20.13 -17.48 -0.59
C GLY A 761 -20.99 -16.38 0.02
N LYS A 762 -22.28 -16.37 -0.31
CA LYS A 762 -23.28 -15.43 0.25
C LYS A 762 -24.21 -16.06 1.30
N ILE A 763 -24.04 -17.35 1.59
CA ILE A 763 -24.93 -18.11 2.47
C ILE A 763 -24.38 -18.02 3.88
N CYS A 764 -25.16 -17.47 4.80
CA CYS A 764 -24.90 -17.48 6.23
C CYS A 764 -25.91 -18.44 6.88
N THR A 765 -25.46 -19.53 7.48
CA THR A 765 -26.35 -20.56 8.01
C THR A 765 -25.78 -21.25 9.25
N MET A 766 -26.65 -21.98 9.96
CA MET A 766 -26.26 -22.85 11.05
C MET A 766 -26.15 -24.29 10.56
N SER A 767 -24.93 -24.83 10.58
CA SER A 767 -24.66 -26.21 10.20
C SER A 767 -24.51 -27.09 11.45
N ASN A 768 -24.27 -28.38 11.27
CA ASN A 768 -24.05 -29.32 12.36
C ASN A 768 -22.88 -30.25 12.06
N LEU A 769 -22.22 -30.68 13.14
CA LEU A 769 -21.01 -31.48 13.07
C LEU A 769 -20.94 -32.40 14.28
N ARG A 770 -20.55 -33.66 14.06
CA ARG A 770 -20.16 -34.56 15.14
C ARG A 770 -18.83 -34.11 15.70
N PHE A 771 -18.65 -33.93 17.01
CA PHE A 771 -17.38 -33.41 17.53
C PHE A 771 -16.21 -34.41 17.41
N VAL A 772 -16.51 -35.68 17.13
CA VAL A 772 -15.52 -36.76 17.02
C VAL A 772 -15.95 -37.77 15.95
N SER A 773 -15.02 -38.43 15.27
CA SER A 773 -15.34 -39.43 14.24
C SER A 773 -15.84 -40.75 14.84
N GLY A 774 -16.62 -41.48 14.04
CA GLY A 774 -17.38 -42.66 14.45
C GLY A 774 -18.89 -42.50 14.24
N SER A 775 -19.65 -43.50 14.66
CA SER A 775 -21.11 -43.56 14.49
C SER A 775 -21.74 -44.54 15.49
N ALA A 776 -23.07 -44.50 15.61
CA ALA A 776 -23.86 -45.36 16.50
C ALA A 776 -23.36 -45.37 17.96
N GLY A 777 -23.01 -44.20 18.48
CA GLY A 777 -22.49 -43.98 19.84
C GLY A 777 -21.00 -44.30 20.01
N LYS A 778 -20.30 -44.73 18.96
CA LYS A 778 -18.87 -45.08 19.00
C LYS A 778 -17.98 -43.86 18.69
N ASN A 779 -16.79 -43.82 19.28
CA ASN A 779 -15.80 -42.76 19.10
C ASN A 779 -14.48 -43.39 18.63
N THR A 780 -13.87 -42.87 17.55
CA THR A 780 -12.59 -43.35 16.99
C THR A 780 -11.34 -42.64 17.56
N GLY A 781 -11.52 -41.63 18.39
CA GLY A 781 -10.45 -40.79 18.95
C GLY A 781 -10.05 -39.60 18.06
N THR A 782 -10.63 -39.47 16.86
CA THR A 782 -10.35 -38.36 15.94
C THR A 782 -11.29 -37.20 16.22
N TYR A 783 -10.88 -36.32 17.13
CA TYR A 783 -11.65 -35.16 17.56
C TYR A 783 -11.60 -34.00 16.56
N ARG A 784 -12.58 -33.11 16.65
CA ARG A 784 -12.67 -31.90 15.85
C ARG A 784 -12.44 -30.65 16.69
N ALA A 785 -11.74 -29.69 16.10
CA ALA A 785 -11.44 -28.40 16.71
C ALA A 785 -11.80 -27.26 15.77
N MET A 786 -12.25 -26.15 16.35
CA MET A 786 -12.80 -25.01 15.62
C MET A 786 -12.51 -23.70 16.37
N PRO A 787 -12.41 -22.56 15.66
CA PRO A 787 -12.29 -21.27 16.31
C PRO A 787 -13.55 -20.81 17.04
N LEU A 788 -13.34 -19.79 17.88
CA LEU A 788 -14.34 -19.24 18.78
C LEU A 788 -14.42 -17.73 18.65
N ARG A 789 -15.65 -17.21 18.65
CA ARG A 789 -15.96 -15.79 18.77
C ARG A 789 -16.86 -15.61 19.99
N LEU A 790 -16.34 -15.00 21.05
CA LEU A 790 -17.06 -14.96 22.33
C LEU A 790 -18.02 -13.78 22.40
N VAL A 791 -19.08 -13.96 23.20
CA VAL A 791 -20.18 -13.00 23.36
C VAL A 791 -20.63 -12.91 24.82
N HIS A 792 -21.14 -11.75 25.19
CA HIS A 792 -21.95 -11.49 26.36
C HIS A 792 -23.31 -10.95 25.90
N VAL A 793 -24.39 -11.41 26.54
CA VAL A 793 -25.76 -11.02 26.18
C VAL A 793 -26.28 -10.07 27.25
N LEU A 794 -26.67 -8.86 26.85
CA LEU A 794 -27.30 -7.87 27.74
C LEU A 794 -28.81 -8.09 27.89
#